data_AF-A0A1Q9V8C0-F1
#
_entry.id   AF-A0A1Q9V8C0-F1
#
_cell.length_a   1.000
_cell.length_b   1.000
_cell.length_c   1.000
_cell.angle_alpha   90.00
_cell.angle_beta   90.00
_cell.angle_gamma   90.00
#
_symmetry.space_group_name_H-M   'P 1'
#
loop_
_entity.id
_entity.type
_entity.pdbx_description
1 polymer ?
#
loop_
_entity_poly.entity_id
_entity_poly.type
_entity_poly.pdbx_seq_one_letter_code
_entity_poly.pdbx_strand_id
1 'polypeptide(L)'
;MSIEELEDSYGGSGPSSAFDRTPPQDVAAEMSVLGGMLLSKDAIADVIEQIRGSDFYRPAHEVIYESIIDLYGRGEPADAITVVAELTRRGELQRIGGAPYLHDLMAGVPTAANAGYYARIVRERAVLRRLVEAGTRIVQLGYATDGGDVDDIVNNAQAEVYAVTERRTTEDYLPLSEILGPTFDEIEAAQGRGEGMTGVPTGYSDFDRLTNGLHPGQMVVVAARPAIGKALALDTPLPTPTGWTTMGDVAVGDLLLTADGTPTGVVAATDVMVDRPCYEVELDDGTVIVADAWHQWVTSTRAQRRRVSSGETPESAVRTTEELAATVRCATADQRANHSIATTAALALPEADLPIHPYALGVWLGDGSSRRAEFTSADPEIAMRIEGLGYAVDPTDGQLRALGMPSTAHVPAAYLRASENQRRELLAGLLDTDGTVNPTGSVQIALTNERLATDVRELVHSLGYRTGWSTKSVKGRSAASSTAYTITFTTEDDVFALERKRLVHKERRRPGTARLTSRFVVDVRRVESVPVRCVEVEHPSHLYLAGRSMVPTHNSVLGINVATHAAVHHQMASVIFSLEMSRNEITMRMLAAEAKVPLTRMRSGKMDDGDWQKLAGTMGKVAEAPLFIDDSPNMSLMEIRAKCRRLKQRHDLKLVVIDYLQLMSSGKRVESRQQEVSEFSRALKLLAKELEVPVIAISQLNRGPEQRGDKKPQMSDLRESGCFPEDTKILRADTGAETTLGELFALNAKDVPVWALNDRLQYVRRHLTHVFPTGVKPVFRMRLSSGKEVEATANHPFLTYDGWTALGDLEVGSRIGVPRHVPGPEKNVEWDDHKVVMLAHLLGDGSFVERQPIRYASIDERNLSAVSDAATAFGITPVRDEYAAARCTTLRLPAPYRLTHGKRNPIAEWLDDMGLFGARSHEKFIPTSVFHLPKHQIALFIKHIWATDGSVTVNKNGRGGRIYYASTSRGLVDGLSRLLLRFGISTRVRRTTPKGAYRTGWTLDVSGVDDQRRFLQEIGVHGDRGDTAEKLLAIIRDTRPNTNVDTVPRQVWEDVRELLVEREMTQREFAAAIDTQFCGSALWKSAPSRHRLTKIASVLESEKLEIMAMNDLLWDEVVAIEPVGEKQVFDATVVDAHNFVANGIAAHNSIEQDADVVILLHREDAYEKESPRAGEADLIVAKHRNGPTDTITVAFQGHYQRFADMQM
;
A
#
# COMPACT_ATOMS: atom_id res chain seq x y z
N MET A 1 15.03 65.34 -24.67
CA MET A 1 14.30 65.24 -23.41
C MET A 1 15.10 64.35 -22.49
N SER A 2 15.69 64.94 -21.46
CA SER A 2 16.54 64.25 -20.47
C SER A 2 15.70 63.57 -19.39
N ILE A 3 16.31 62.66 -18.64
CA ILE A 3 15.70 61.95 -17.50
C ILE A 3 15.13 62.93 -16.45
N GLU A 4 15.65 64.15 -16.37
CA GLU A 4 15.15 65.23 -15.49
C GLU A 4 13.77 65.77 -15.91
N GLU A 5 13.37 65.69 -17.19
CA GLU A 5 12.05 66.16 -17.64
C GLU A 5 10.92 65.14 -17.40
N LEU A 6 11.24 63.91 -17.01
CA LEU A 6 10.27 62.87 -16.61
C LEU A 6 10.01 62.86 -15.09
N GLU A 7 10.94 63.38 -14.28
CA GLU A 7 10.82 63.40 -12.81
C GLU A 7 9.89 64.51 -12.27
N ASP A 8 9.69 65.61 -13.01
CA ASP A 8 8.84 66.74 -12.58
C ASP A 8 7.32 66.50 -12.70
N SER A 9 6.89 65.41 -13.34
CA SER A 9 5.45 65.10 -13.49
C SER A 9 4.85 64.28 -12.32
N TYR A 10 5.68 63.83 -11.38
CA TYR A 10 5.26 62.95 -10.27
C TYR A 10 5.64 63.47 -8.87
N GLY A 11 5.67 64.79 -8.66
CA GLY A 11 5.92 65.39 -7.35
C GLY A 11 4.83 66.34 -6.90
N GLY A 12 3.78 65.85 -6.21
CA GLY A 12 2.74 66.77 -5.71
C GLY A 12 1.56 66.24 -4.90
N SER A 13 1.74 65.26 -4.00
CA SER A 13 1.07 65.20 -2.67
C SER A 13 1.47 63.92 -1.93
N GLY A 14 1.88 64.06 -0.66
CA GLY A 14 2.47 62.98 0.15
C GLY A 14 1.52 61.79 0.44
N PRO A 15 2.04 60.70 1.05
CA PRO A 15 1.24 59.52 1.36
C PRO A 15 0.27 59.86 2.50
N SER A 16 -0.97 60.19 2.15
CA SER A 16 -2.09 60.12 3.08
C SER A 16 -2.90 58.85 2.82
N SER A 17 -2.88 57.93 3.79
CA SER A 17 -3.94 56.96 4.13
C SER A 17 -4.21 55.71 3.27
N ALA A 18 -3.20 54.97 2.79
CA ALA A 18 -3.44 53.72 2.04
C ALA A 18 -3.55 52.41 2.88
N PHE A 19 -3.48 52.45 4.22
CA PHE A 19 -3.63 51.24 5.07
C PHE A 19 -4.60 51.39 6.26
N ASP A 20 -5.52 52.36 6.21
CA ASP A 20 -6.56 52.52 7.23
C ASP A 20 -7.95 52.18 6.66
N ARG A 21 -8.05 51.06 5.93
CA ARG A 21 -9.34 50.50 5.53
C ARG A 21 -9.77 49.51 6.60
N THR A 22 -10.77 49.91 7.38
CA THR A 22 -11.49 49.00 8.26
C THR A 22 -12.02 47.81 7.43
N PRO A 23 -11.87 46.56 7.92
CA PRO A 23 -12.42 45.40 7.22
C PRO A 23 -13.92 45.59 6.91
N PRO A 24 -14.44 45.05 5.78
CA PRO A 24 -15.85 45.13 5.46
C PRO A 24 -16.73 44.65 6.62
N GLN A 25 -17.59 45.54 7.11
CA GLN A 25 -18.45 45.34 8.28
C GLN A 25 -19.71 46.21 8.16
N ASP A 26 -20.78 45.79 8.83
CA ASP A 26 -21.97 46.61 9.02
C ASP A 26 -22.54 46.37 10.42
N VAL A 27 -22.06 47.14 11.39
CA VAL A 27 -22.39 46.97 12.81
C VAL A 27 -23.88 47.25 13.06
N ALA A 28 -24.50 48.15 12.30
CA ALA A 28 -25.92 48.46 12.44
C ALA A 28 -26.80 47.29 11.97
N ALA A 29 -26.40 46.61 10.88
CA ALA A 29 -27.04 45.38 10.43
C ALA A 29 -26.87 44.25 11.48
N GLU A 30 -25.67 44.07 12.02
CA GLU A 30 -25.41 43.08 13.08
C GLU A 30 -26.29 43.30 14.31
N MET A 31 -26.41 44.55 14.77
CA MET A 31 -27.26 44.90 15.91
C MET A 31 -28.74 44.63 15.61
N SER A 32 -29.19 44.91 14.38
CA SER A 32 -30.57 44.69 13.94
C SER A 32 -30.91 43.19 13.82
N VAL A 33 -29.94 42.36 13.45
CA VAL A 33 -30.08 40.88 13.44
C VAL A 33 -30.28 40.37 14.85
N LEU A 34 -29.34 40.66 15.76
CA LEU A 34 -29.39 40.16 17.14
C LEU A 34 -30.62 40.66 17.89
N GLY A 35 -30.95 41.95 17.75
CA GLY A 35 -32.15 42.49 18.37
C GLY A 35 -33.44 41.92 17.76
N GLY A 36 -33.46 41.60 16.47
CA GLY A 36 -34.58 40.92 15.82
C GLY A 36 -34.79 39.51 16.36
N MET A 37 -33.69 38.77 16.55
CA MET A 37 -33.68 37.44 17.17
C MET A 37 -34.17 37.46 18.62
N LEU A 38 -33.78 38.47 19.40
CA LEU A 38 -34.25 38.65 20.80
C LEU A 38 -35.73 39.05 20.90
N LEU A 39 -36.32 39.58 19.83
CA LEU A 39 -37.72 40.03 19.78
C LEU A 39 -38.68 38.95 19.26
N SER A 40 -38.23 38.05 18.39
CA SER A 40 -39.08 37.05 17.75
C SER A 40 -38.37 35.74 17.50
N LYS A 41 -39.04 34.64 17.85
CA LYS A 41 -38.58 33.27 17.55
C LYS A 41 -38.46 33.01 16.04
N ASP A 42 -39.39 33.54 15.25
CA ASP A 42 -39.39 33.34 13.79
C ASP A 42 -38.18 34.02 13.13
N ALA A 43 -37.74 35.14 13.69
CA ALA A 43 -36.52 35.82 13.25
C ALA A 43 -35.25 34.99 13.52
N ILE A 44 -35.23 34.14 14.55
CA ILE A 44 -34.13 33.21 14.81
C ILE A 44 -34.04 32.16 13.70
N ALA A 45 -35.18 31.60 13.29
CA ALA A 45 -35.25 30.62 12.22
C ALA A 45 -34.81 31.21 10.86
N ASP A 46 -35.20 32.44 10.53
CA ASP A 46 -34.79 33.08 9.28
C ASP A 46 -33.28 33.43 9.23
N VAL A 47 -32.67 33.68 10.39
CA VAL A 47 -31.27 34.11 10.50
C VAL A 47 -30.32 32.91 10.53
N ILE A 48 -30.66 31.82 11.22
CA ILE A 48 -29.79 30.63 11.37
C ILE A 48 -29.46 29.98 10.03
N GLU A 49 -30.37 30.07 9.05
CA GLU A 49 -30.16 29.57 7.68
C GLU A 49 -29.16 30.43 6.88
N GLN A 50 -28.93 31.68 7.28
CA GLN A 50 -28.21 32.66 6.46
C GLN A 50 -26.80 32.99 6.96
N ILE A 51 -26.55 32.99 8.28
CA ILE A 51 -25.27 33.39 8.88
C ILE A 51 -24.84 32.46 10.01
N ARG A 52 -23.54 32.49 10.36
CA ARG A 52 -22.94 31.82 11.53
C ARG A 52 -22.34 32.85 12.50
N GLY A 53 -21.98 32.43 13.72
CA GLY A 53 -21.36 33.32 14.71
C GLY A 53 -20.10 34.03 14.19
N SER A 54 -19.28 33.33 13.40
CA SER A 54 -18.05 33.87 12.80
C SER A 54 -18.27 34.89 11.67
N ASP A 55 -19.50 35.05 11.17
CA ASP A 55 -19.82 36.08 10.19
C ASP A 55 -19.92 37.48 10.82
N PHE A 56 -20.13 37.58 12.14
CA PHE A 56 -20.14 38.84 12.86
C PHE A 56 -18.74 39.45 12.94
N TYR A 57 -18.61 40.75 12.68
CA TYR A 57 -17.35 41.46 12.82
C TYR A 57 -16.99 41.68 14.30
N ARG A 58 -17.98 41.94 15.15
CA ARG A 58 -17.76 42.15 16.58
C ARG A 58 -17.79 40.81 17.35
N PRO A 59 -16.72 40.46 18.09
CA PRO A 59 -16.73 39.26 18.94
C PRO A 59 -17.86 39.25 19.98
N ALA A 60 -18.28 40.43 20.46
CA ALA A 60 -19.42 40.55 21.35
C ALA A 60 -20.73 40.07 20.70
N HIS A 61 -20.90 40.32 19.40
CA HIS A 61 -22.10 39.91 18.66
C HIS A 61 -22.10 38.42 18.35
N GLU A 62 -20.94 37.84 18.04
CA GLU A 62 -20.75 36.39 17.93
C GLU A 62 -21.15 35.68 19.23
N VAL A 63 -20.65 36.13 20.37
CA VAL A 63 -20.99 35.54 21.69
C VAL A 63 -22.49 35.62 22.01
N ILE A 64 -23.13 36.74 21.67
CA ILE A 64 -24.58 36.91 21.82
C ILE A 64 -25.33 35.95 20.89
N TYR A 65 -24.93 35.85 19.62
CA TYR A 65 -25.51 34.96 18.63
C TYR A 65 -25.45 33.50 19.09
N GLU A 66 -24.28 33.01 19.48
CA GLU A 66 -24.09 31.63 19.95
C GLU A 66 -24.93 31.32 21.20
N SER A 67 -25.10 32.30 22.10
CA SER A 67 -25.96 32.15 23.27
C SER A 67 -27.45 32.07 22.92
N ILE A 68 -27.89 32.84 21.92
CA ILE A 68 -29.27 32.78 21.39
C ILE A 68 -29.51 31.41 20.72
N ILE A 69 -28.57 30.93 19.90
CA ILE A 69 -28.68 29.63 19.22
C ILE A 69 -28.70 28.47 20.22
N ASP A 70 -27.85 28.50 21.26
CA ASP A 70 -27.83 27.46 22.29
C ASP A 70 -29.15 27.38 23.08
N LEU A 71 -29.73 28.52 23.46
CA LEU A 71 -31.04 28.54 24.12
C LEU A 71 -32.14 28.04 23.18
N TYR A 72 -32.12 28.48 21.92
CA TYR A 72 -33.06 28.04 20.90
C TYR A 72 -32.98 26.53 20.63
N GLY A 73 -31.77 25.97 20.54
CA GLY A 73 -31.51 24.54 20.35
C GLY A 73 -31.96 23.67 21.53
N ARG A 74 -31.92 24.23 22.76
CA ARG A 74 -32.51 23.60 23.96
C ARG A 74 -34.03 23.73 24.04
N GLY A 75 -34.67 24.43 23.10
CA GLY A 75 -36.10 24.71 23.11
C GLY A 75 -36.53 25.76 24.15
N GLU A 76 -35.58 26.50 24.73
CA GLU A 76 -35.83 27.59 25.67
C GLU A 76 -36.10 28.91 24.89
N PRO A 77 -36.96 29.82 25.40
CA PRO A 77 -37.15 31.11 24.76
C PRO A 77 -35.86 31.93 24.86
N ALA A 78 -35.34 32.42 23.73
CA ALA A 78 -34.15 33.26 23.67
C ALA A 78 -34.55 34.76 23.65
N ASP A 79 -34.88 35.30 24.83
CA ASP A 79 -35.16 36.70 25.06
C ASP A 79 -34.03 37.38 25.86
N ALA A 80 -34.09 38.69 26.05
CA ALA A 80 -33.01 39.40 26.75
C ALA A 80 -32.79 38.91 28.20
N ILE A 81 -33.81 38.38 28.88
CA ILE A 81 -33.66 37.91 30.26
C ILE A 81 -32.95 36.56 30.27
N THR A 82 -33.38 35.62 29.41
CA THR A 82 -32.79 34.27 29.35
C THR A 82 -31.37 34.32 28.80
N VAL A 83 -31.10 35.17 27.80
CA VAL A 83 -29.75 35.38 27.25
C VAL A 83 -28.82 36.02 28.29
N VAL A 84 -29.29 36.98 29.10
CA VAL A 84 -28.50 37.51 30.22
C VAL A 84 -28.17 36.43 31.25
N ALA A 85 -29.15 35.58 31.61
CA ALA A 85 -28.94 34.49 32.55
C ALA A 85 -27.90 33.48 32.03
N GLU A 86 -27.99 33.12 30.75
CA GLU A 86 -27.06 32.20 30.10
C GLU A 86 -25.64 32.78 30.00
N LEU A 87 -25.51 34.04 29.58
CA LEU A 87 -24.21 34.73 29.53
C LEU A 87 -23.59 34.95 30.91
N THR A 88 -24.42 35.11 31.95
CA THR A 88 -23.95 35.20 33.34
C THR A 88 -23.42 33.84 33.80
N ARG A 89 -24.13 32.75 33.49
CA ARG A 89 -23.72 31.37 33.80
C ARG A 89 -22.38 31.02 33.14
N ARG A 90 -22.15 31.50 31.91
CA ARG A 90 -20.89 31.31 31.16
C ARG A 90 -19.76 32.26 31.58
N GLY A 91 -20.06 33.29 32.38
CA GLY A 91 -19.09 34.31 32.76
C GLY A 91 -18.73 35.31 31.64
N GLU A 92 -19.55 35.40 30.61
CA GLU A 92 -19.28 36.21 29.40
C GLU A 92 -20.08 37.52 29.33
N LEU A 93 -21.03 37.74 30.25
CA LEU A 93 -21.89 38.93 30.26
C LEU A 93 -21.11 40.26 30.23
N GLN A 94 -19.96 40.33 30.92
CA GLN A 94 -19.12 41.53 30.92
C GLN A 94 -18.40 41.75 29.58
N ARG A 95 -18.09 40.68 28.83
CA ARG A 95 -17.39 40.77 27.53
C ARG A 95 -18.28 41.39 26.45
N ILE A 96 -19.59 41.29 26.60
CA ILE A 96 -20.56 41.82 25.63
C ILE A 96 -21.06 43.25 25.95
N GLY A 97 -20.58 43.88 27.03
CA GLY A 97 -21.04 45.22 27.45
C GLY A 97 -22.13 45.22 28.54
N GLY A 98 -22.43 44.07 29.14
CA GLY A 98 -23.40 43.93 30.23
C GLY A 98 -24.85 43.81 29.78
N ALA A 99 -25.75 43.58 30.73
CA ALA A 99 -27.19 43.44 30.46
C ALA A 99 -27.84 44.63 29.71
N PRO A 100 -27.44 45.91 29.95
CA PRO A 100 -28.02 47.03 29.20
C PRO A 100 -27.81 46.94 27.69
N TYR A 101 -26.70 46.36 27.23
CA TYR A 101 -26.39 46.27 25.80
C TYR A 101 -27.41 45.41 25.03
N LEU A 102 -27.91 44.33 25.64
CA LEU A 102 -28.95 43.49 25.03
C LEU A 102 -30.28 44.23 24.86
N HIS A 103 -30.62 45.13 25.79
CA HIS A 103 -31.78 46.00 25.65
C HIS A 103 -31.59 47.07 24.57
N ASP A 104 -30.37 47.60 24.42
CA ASP A 104 -30.05 48.53 23.34
C ASP A 104 -30.16 47.87 21.96
N LEU A 105 -29.77 46.59 21.84
CA LEU A 105 -29.96 45.80 20.63
C LEU A 105 -31.44 45.68 20.26
N MET A 106 -32.30 45.38 21.24
CA MET A 106 -33.75 45.30 21.02
C MET A 106 -34.36 46.65 20.64
N ALA A 107 -33.93 47.73 21.29
CA ALA A 107 -34.43 49.08 21.03
C ALA A 107 -34.01 49.62 19.64
N GLY A 108 -32.88 49.14 19.12
CA GLY A 108 -32.34 49.53 17.82
C GLY A 108 -33.03 48.89 16.62
N VAL A 109 -33.93 47.92 16.81
CA VAL A 109 -34.55 47.14 15.72
C VAL A 109 -35.85 47.80 15.25
N PRO A 110 -35.95 48.22 13.97
CA PRO A 110 -37.18 48.82 13.45
C PRO A 110 -38.34 47.82 13.34
N THR A 111 -38.06 46.57 12.94
CA THR A 111 -39.05 45.48 12.83
C THR A 111 -38.35 44.12 12.82
N ALA A 112 -38.78 43.18 13.68
CA ALA A 112 -38.18 41.85 13.78
C ALA A 112 -38.31 41.01 12.48
N ALA A 113 -39.37 41.23 11.69
CA ALA A 113 -39.59 40.55 10.41
C ALA A 113 -38.50 40.80 9.35
N ASN A 114 -37.68 41.84 9.52
CA ASN A 114 -36.60 42.15 8.58
C ASN A 114 -35.25 41.55 8.99
N ALA A 115 -35.19 40.75 10.06
CA ALA A 115 -33.94 40.16 10.55
C ALA A 115 -33.20 39.36 9.46
N GLY A 116 -33.94 38.57 8.66
CA GLY A 116 -33.37 37.84 7.52
C GLY A 116 -32.77 38.74 6.43
N TYR A 117 -33.30 39.94 6.21
CA TYR A 117 -32.71 40.92 5.28
C TYR A 117 -31.38 41.47 5.81
N TYR A 118 -31.33 41.83 7.09
CA TYR A 118 -30.09 42.32 7.71
C TYR A 118 -29.03 41.21 7.82
N ALA A 119 -29.44 39.96 8.05
CA ALA A 119 -28.52 38.80 8.05
C ALA A 119 -27.80 38.64 6.72
N ARG A 120 -28.50 38.88 5.59
CA ARG A 120 -27.87 38.88 4.26
C ARG A 120 -26.79 39.96 4.13
N ILE A 121 -27.01 41.15 4.68
CA ILE A 121 -26.01 42.23 4.69
C ILE A 121 -24.79 41.80 5.50
N VAL A 122 -24.98 41.24 6.70
CA VAL A 122 -23.88 40.73 7.53
C VAL A 122 -23.08 39.66 6.79
N ARG A 123 -23.76 38.72 6.13
CA ARG A 123 -23.15 37.68 5.29
C ARG A 123 -22.30 38.27 4.16
N GLU A 124 -22.84 39.23 3.42
CA GLU A 124 -22.11 39.87 2.31
C GLU A 124 -20.83 40.54 2.81
N ARG A 125 -20.88 41.22 3.96
CA ARG A 125 -19.69 41.82 4.59
C ARG A 125 -18.70 40.77 5.07
N ALA A 126 -19.15 39.66 5.63
CA ALA A 126 -18.30 38.55 6.06
C ALA A 126 -17.57 37.88 4.90
N VAL A 127 -18.24 37.68 3.75
CA VAL A 127 -17.62 37.14 2.53
C VAL A 127 -16.56 38.10 1.99
N LEU A 128 -16.86 39.41 1.93
CA LEU A 128 -15.88 40.41 1.52
C LEU A 128 -14.68 40.47 2.47
N ARG A 129 -14.90 40.30 3.79
CA ARG A 129 -13.83 40.25 4.79
C ARG A 129 -12.93 39.02 4.60
N ARG A 130 -13.51 37.83 4.42
CA ARG A 130 -12.76 36.60 4.10
C ARG A 130 -11.97 36.71 2.81
N LEU A 131 -12.50 37.40 1.80
CA LEU A 131 -11.77 37.68 0.55
C LEU A 131 -10.53 38.55 0.78
N VAL A 132 -10.64 39.57 1.64
CA VAL A 132 -9.50 40.42 2.01
C VAL A 132 -8.43 39.61 2.77
N GLU A 133 -8.84 38.73 3.67
CA GLU A 133 -7.93 37.84 4.41
C GLU A 133 -7.22 36.84 3.50
N ALA A 134 -7.96 36.18 2.60
CA ALA A 134 -7.41 35.26 1.61
C ALA A 134 -6.43 35.99 0.66
N GLY A 135 -6.80 37.18 0.18
CA GLY A 135 -5.89 38.02 -0.62
C GLY A 135 -4.61 38.37 0.13
N THR A 136 -4.70 38.66 1.43
CA THR A 136 -3.52 38.94 2.26
C THR A 136 -2.61 37.72 2.41
N ARG A 137 -3.17 36.53 2.63
CA ARG A 137 -2.40 35.27 2.70
C ARG A 137 -1.74 34.91 1.38
N ILE A 138 -2.42 35.12 0.25
CA ILE A 138 -1.85 34.91 -1.09
C ILE A 138 -0.67 35.84 -1.36
N VAL A 139 -0.78 37.11 -0.96
CA VAL A 139 0.34 38.05 -1.05
C VAL A 139 1.52 37.58 -0.17
N GLN A 140 1.26 37.09 1.04
CA GLN A 140 2.31 36.52 1.91
C GLN A 140 2.98 35.29 1.28
N LEU A 141 2.21 34.39 0.67
CA LEU A 141 2.73 33.23 -0.08
C LEU A 141 3.66 33.66 -1.23
N GLY A 142 3.33 34.76 -1.93
CA GLY A 142 4.15 35.28 -3.03
C GLY A 142 5.48 35.93 -2.59
N TYR A 143 5.60 36.35 -1.33
CA TYR A 143 6.84 36.92 -0.76
C TYR A 143 7.67 35.91 0.05
N ALA A 144 7.15 34.70 0.28
CA ALA A 144 7.90 33.64 0.96
C ALA A 144 9.04 33.15 0.06
N THR A 145 10.25 33.66 0.30
CA THR A 145 11.47 33.44 -0.50
C THR A 145 12.16 32.08 -0.28
N ASP A 146 11.42 31.03 0.09
CA ASP A 146 11.97 29.70 0.33
C ASP A 146 11.56 28.73 -0.79
N GLY A 147 12.52 27.98 -1.31
CA GLY A 147 12.46 27.19 -2.55
C GLY A 147 11.50 26.00 -2.58
N GLY A 148 10.22 26.21 -2.28
CA GLY A 148 9.13 25.32 -2.66
C GLY A 148 8.87 25.37 -4.16
N ASP A 149 8.29 24.29 -4.69
CA ASP A 149 7.84 24.25 -6.07
C ASP A 149 6.82 25.37 -6.33
N VAL A 150 6.95 26.06 -7.46
CA VAL A 150 6.01 27.12 -7.87
C VAL A 150 4.59 26.56 -7.94
N ASP A 151 4.45 25.28 -8.30
CA ASP A 151 3.16 24.60 -8.36
C ASP A 151 2.50 24.45 -6.98
N ASP A 152 3.27 24.22 -5.91
CA ASP A 152 2.73 24.15 -4.54
C ASP A 152 2.24 25.52 -4.05
N ILE A 153 2.97 26.58 -4.35
CA ILE A 153 2.56 27.97 -4.03
C ILE A 153 1.26 28.32 -4.75
N VAL A 154 1.14 27.95 -6.03
CA VAL A 154 -0.08 28.16 -6.82
C VAL A 154 -1.24 27.32 -6.28
N ASN A 155 -1.02 26.06 -5.92
CA ASN A 155 -2.04 25.19 -5.35
C ASN A 155 -2.57 25.71 -4.00
N ASN A 156 -1.66 26.16 -3.12
CA ASN A 156 -2.03 26.78 -1.85
C ASN A 156 -2.79 28.10 -2.04
N ALA A 157 -2.34 28.94 -2.98
CA ALA A 157 -3.06 30.16 -3.33
C ALA A 157 -4.46 29.89 -3.89
N GLN A 158 -4.63 28.83 -4.71
CA GLN A 158 -5.94 28.39 -5.17
C GLN A 158 -6.83 27.95 -4.01
N ALA A 159 -6.32 27.13 -3.09
CA ALA A 159 -7.08 26.67 -1.92
C ALA A 159 -7.61 27.83 -1.06
N GLU A 160 -6.80 28.88 -0.87
CA GLU A 160 -7.19 30.09 -0.14
C GLU A 160 -8.34 30.85 -0.81
N VAL A 161 -8.33 30.99 -2.13
CA VAL A 161 -9.44 31.62 -2.88
C VAL A 161 -10.70 30.77 -2.79
N TYR A 162 -10.59 29.44 -2.89
CA TYR A 162 -11.74 28.54 -2.83
C TYR A 162 -12.43 28.53 -1.45
N ALA A 163 -11.66 28.63 -0.36
CA ALA A 163 -12.22 28.71 1.00
C ALA A 163 -13.16 29.91 1.21
N VAL A 164 -13.03 30.97 0.39
CA VAL A 164 -13.93 32.15 0.41
C VAL A 164 -15.30 31.83 -0.20
N THR A 165 -15.35 30.89 -1.16
CA THR A 165 -16.57 30.53 -1.93
C THR A 165 -17.38 29.38 -1.34
N GLU A 166 -16.79 28.55 -0.48
CA GLU A 166 -17.44 27.34 0.01
C GLU A 166 -18.47 27.63 1.11
N ARG A 167 -19.71 27.15 0.91
CA ARG A 167 -20.62 26.84 2.02
C ARG A 167 -20.03 25.62 2.73
N ARG A 168 -19.29 25.83 3.82
CA ARG A 168 -19.02 24.75 4.76
C ARG A 168 -20.35 24.35 5.42
N THR A 169 -21.08 23.41 4.84
CA THR A 169 -22.13 22.67 5.53
C THR A 169 -21.43 21.73 6.50
N THR A 170 -21.22 22.21 7.73
CA THR A 170 -20.70 21.41 8.83
C THR A 170 -21.72 21.44 9.95
N GLU A 171 -22.74 20.59 9.88
CA GLU A 171 -23.49 20.09 11.05
C GLU A 171 -23.90 18.63 10.77
N ASP A 172 -23.49 17.72 11.66
CA ASP A 172 -23.48 16.25 11.50
C ASP A 172 -24.82 15.54 11.81
N TYR A 173 -25.93 16.28 12.00
CA TYR A 173 -27.21 15.66 12.34
C TYR A 173 -28.37 16.36 11.64
N LEU A 174 -29.01 15.65 10.70
CA LEU A 174 -30.31 16.03 10.13
C LEU A 174 -31.42 15.32 10.92
N PRO A 175 -32.51 16.02 11.30
CA PRO A 175 -33.66 15.36 11.91
C PRO A 175 -34.26 14.36 10.91
N LEU A 176 -34.67 13.19 11.40
CA LEU A 176 -35.15 12.09 10.55
C LEU A 176 -36.29 12.54 9.61
N SER A 177 -37.12 13.50 10.01
CA SER A 177 -38.18 14.08 9.18
C SER A 177 -37.68 14.75 7.90
N GLU A 178 -36.48 15.34 7.92
CA GLU A 178 -35.85 15.98 6.76
C GLU A 178 -35.14 14.97 5.86
N ILE A 179 -34.67 13.85 6.41
CA ILE A 179 -34.09 12.72 5.64
C ILE A 179 -35.20 11.90 4.98
N LEU A 180 -36.33 11.72 5.67
CA LEU A 180 -37.46 10.92 5.19
C LEU A 180 -38.06 11.47 3.89
N GLY A 181 -38.12 12.79 3.72
CA GLY A 181 -38.64 13.40 2.47
C GLY A 181 -37.89 12.93 1.23
N PRO A 182 -36.58 13.24 1.09
CA PRO A 182 -35.74 12.75 0.00
C PRO A 182 -35.72 11.23 -0.12
N THR A 183 -35.75 10.50 1.01
CA THR A 183 -35.78 9.03 1.00
C THR A 183 -37.11 8.51 0.42
N PHE A 184 -38.24 9.16 0.70
CA PHE A 184 -39.53 8.82 0.09
C PHE A 184 -39.55 9.18 -1.39
N ASP A 185 -38.96 10.31 -1.80
CA ASP A 185 -38.82 10.68 -3.21
C ASP A 185 -37.96 9.65 -3.98
N GLU A 186 -36.88 9.15 -3.38
CA GLU A 186 -36.06 8.06 -3.93
C GLU A 186 -36.83 6.73 -4.03
N ILE A 187 -37.65 6.39 -3.03
CA ILE A 187 -38.50 5.19 -3.03
C ILE A 187 -39.62 5.30 -4.07
N GLU A 188 -40.24 6.48 -4.23
CA GLU A 188 -41.25 6.73 -5.26
C GLU A 188 -40.63 6.66 -6.66
N ALA A 189 -39.44 7.22 -6.85
CA ALA A 189 -38.67 7.09 -8.09
C ALA A 189 -38.34 5.62 -8.41
N ALA A 190 -38.07 4.79 -7.39
CA ALA A 190 -37.84 3.35 -7.56
C ALA A 190 -39.14 2.54 -7.81
N GLN A 191 -40.32 3.02 -7.39
CA GLN A 191 -41.62 2.35 -7.60
C GLN A 191 -42.31 2.72 -8.93
N GLY A 192 -42.00 3.87 -9.51
CA GLY A 192 -42.51 4.31 -10.81
C GLY A 192 -41.98 3.47 -11.98
N ARG A 193 -42.55 2.28 -12.21
CA ARG A 193 -42.12 1.38 -13.30
C ARG A 193 -42.43 1.96 -14.69
N GLY A 194 -41.36 2.37 -15.37
CA GLY A 194 -41.28 2.57 -16.82
C GLY A 194 -40.02 3.33 -17.22
N GLU A 195 -38.90 2.62 -17.43
CA GLU A 195 -37.69 3.05 -18.17
C GLU A 195 -36.57 3.87 -17.47
N GLY A 196 -36.61 4.18 -16.16
CA GLY A 196 -35.49 4.87 -15.49
C GLY A 196 -34.61 3.97 -14.61
N MET A 197 -33.31 3.83 -14.92
CA MET A 197 -32.30 3.29 -13.98
C MET A 197 -31.92 4.37 -12.95
N THR A 198 -31.78 4.01 -11.66
CA THR A 198 -31.34 4.94 -10.60
C THR A 198 -29.83 5.18 -10.58
N GLY A 199 -29.01 4.16 -10.86
CA GLY A 199 -27.56 4.27 -10.93
C GLY A 199 -27.05 4.53 -12.37
N VAL A 200 -25.74 4.75 -12.50
CA VAL A 200 -25.08 4.87 -13.81
C VAL A 200 -25.14 3.53 -14.55
N PRO A 201 -25.74 3.46 -15.76
CA PRO A 201 -25.88 2.21 -16.51
C PRO A 201 -24.54 1.72 -17.05
N THR A 202 -24.28 0.42 -16.94
CA THR A 202 -23.03 -0.18 -17.41
C THR A 202 -23.09 -0.63 -18.87
N GLY A 203 -24.30 -0.82 -19.40
CA GLY A 203 -24.52 -1.32 -20.77
C GLY A 203 -24.57 -2.84 -20.86
N TYR A 204 -24.65 -3.53 -19.71
CA TYR A 204 -24.89 -4.97 -19.63
C TYR A 204 -26.19 -5.20 -18.86
N SER A 205 -27.25 -5.59 -19.56
CA SER A 205 -28.62 -5.59 -19.02
C SER A 205 -28.84 -6.51 -17.82
N ASP A 206 -28.15 -7.66 -17.77
CA ASP A 206 -28.22 -8.56 -16.63
C ASP A 206 -27.41 -8.04 -15.42
N PHE A 207 -26.29 -7.34 -15.67
CA PHE A 207 -25.55 -6.63 -14.62
C PHE A 207 -26.31 -5.44 -14.06
N ASP A 208 -26.91 -4.64 -14.93
CA ASP A 208 -27.73 -3.49 -14.56
C ASP A 208 -29.02 -3.95 -13.84
N ARG A 209 -29.57 -5.13 -14.17
CA ARG A 209 -30.70 -5.72 -13.42
C ARG A 209 -30.29 -6.19 -12.01
N LEU A 210 -29.06 -6.71 -11.87
CA LEU A 210 -28.52 -7.14 -10.58
C LEU A 210 -28.18 -5.96 -9.66
N THR A 211 -27.61 -4.89 -10.22
CA THR A 211 -27.05 -3.75 -9.48
C THR A 211 -27.95 -2.52 -9.45
N ASN A 212 -28.92 -2.42 -10.36
CA ASN A 212 -29.71 -1.23 -10.65
C ASN A 212 -28.83 -0.03 -11.07
N GLY A 213 -27.76 -0.32 -11.81
CA GLY A 213 -26.69 0.60 -12.19
C GLY A 213 -25.65 0.81 -11.07
N LEU A 214 -24.59 1.55 -11.38
CA LEU A 214 -23.56 1.93 -10.41
C LEU A 214 -23.99 3.17 -9.63
N HIS A 215 -24.09 3.06 -8.31
CA HIS A 215 -24.66 4.12 -7.47
C HIS A 215 -23.63 5.18 -7.07
N PRO A 216 -24.06 6.44 -6.90
CA PRO A 216 -23.26 7.50 -6.26
C PRO A 216 -22.58 7.04 -4.97
N GLY A 217 -21.32 7.45 -4.76
CA GLY A 217 -20.59 7.10 -3.54
C GLY A 217 -19.98 5.69 -3.51
N GLN A 218 -20.21 4.86 -4.53
CA GLN A 218 -19.64 3.51 -4.62
C GLN A 218 -18.19 3.51 -5.13
N MET A 219 -17.36 2.69 -4.51
CA MET A 219 -16.08 2.24 -5.05
C MET A 219 -16.28 0.83 -5.63
N VAL A 220 -16.04 0.71 -6.93
CA VAL A 220 -16.17 -0.54 -7.70
C VAL A 220 -14.76 -0.99 -8.09
N VAL A 221 -14.37 -2.20 -7.69
CA VAL A 221 -13.10 -2.79 -8.12
C VAL A 221 -13.38 -3.81 -9.22
N VAL A 222 -12.75 -3.61 -10.37
CA VAL A 222 -12.79 -4.55 -11.49
C VAL A 222 -11.44 -5.23 -11.57
N ALA A 223 -11.42 -6.54 -11.41
CA ALA A 223 -10.18 -7.28 -11.39
C ALA A 223 -10.13 -8.43 -12.39
N ALA A 224 -9.02 -8.48 -13.11
CA ALA A 224 -8.77 -9.45 -14.15
C ALA A 224 -7.32 -9.94 -14.10
N ARG A 225 -7.08 -11.11 -14.66
CA ARG A 225 -5.71 -11.55 -14.96
C ARG A 225 -5.15 -10.75 -16.15
N PRO A 226 -3.84 -10.44 -16.17
CA PRO A 226 -3.20 -9.83 -17.34
C PRO A 226 -3.44 -10.67 -18.61
N ALA A 227 -3.79 -10.01 -19.71
CA ALA A 227 -4.28 -10.68 -20.91
C ALA A 227 -3.25 -11.62 -21.58
N ILE A 228 -3.59 -12.91 -21.61
CA ILE A 228 -2.94 -14.00 -22.36
C ILE A 228 -3.08 -13.73 -23.87
N GLY A 229 -2.00 -13.28 -24.52
CA GLY A 229 -2.01 -13.02 -25.97
C GLY A 229 -0.71 -12.53 -26.62
N LYS A 230 0.47 -12.73 -26.00
CA LYS A 230 1.74 -12.17 -26.52
C LYS A 230 2.83 -13.23 -26.59
N ALA A 231 2.65 -14.23 -27.45
CA ALA A 231 3.54 -15.38 -27.48
C ALA A 231 4.68 -15.20 -28.49
N LEU A 232 5.90 -15.54 -28.09
CA LEU A 232 7.09 -15.61 -28.94
C LEU A 232 7.45 -17.08 -29.21
N ALA A 233 8.10 -17.37 -30.34
CA ALA A 233 8.58 -18.71 -30.64
C ALA A 233 9.53 -19.22 -29.54
N LEU A 234 9.47 -20.52 -29.21
CA LEU A 234 10.24 -21.10 -28.10
C LEU A 234 11.76 -20.90 -28.24
N ASP A 235 12.28 -20.84 -29.47
CA ASP A 235 13.69 -20.62 -29.76
C ASP A 235 14.11 -19.14 -29.67
N THR A 236 13.18 -18.23 -29.38
CA THR A 236 13.49 -16.80 -29.24
C THR A 236 14.46 -16.57 -28.08
N PRO A 237 15.67 -16.03 -28.33
CA PRO A 237 16.65 -15.81 -27.29
C PRO A 237 16.26 -14.64 -26.39
N LEU A 238 16.40 -14.81 -25.09
CA LEU A 238 16.11 -13.81 -24.05
C LEU A 238 17.41 -13.47 -23.30
N PRO A 239 17.79 -12.19 -23.19
CA PRO A 239 19.00 -11.77 -22.51
C PRO A 239 18.82 -11.87 -20.98
N THR A 240 19.83 -12.43 -20.30
CA THR A 240 19.88 -12.55 -18.83
C THR A 240 21.11 -11.80 -18.29
N PRO A 241 21.15 -11.48 -16.98
CA PRO A 241 22.33 -10.89 -16.35
C PRO A 241 23.60 -11.75 -16.46
N THR A 242 23.47 -13.04 -16.73
CA THR A 242 24.60 -13.99 -16.81
C THR A 242 24.88 -14.49 -18.24
N GLY A 243 24.02 -14.16 -19.22
CA GLY A 243 24.16 -14.64 -20.59
C GLY A 243 22.85 -14.60 -21.36
N TRP A 244 22.41 -15.75 -21.85
CA TRP A 244 21.20 -15.92 -22.65
C TRP A 244 20.42 -17.13 -22.15
N THR A 245 19.10 -17.03 -22.19
CA THR A 245 18.17 -18.16 -22.15
C THR A 245 17.31 -18.13 -23.43
N THR A 246 16.38 -19.07 -23.57
CA THR A 246 15.38 -19.07 -24.66
C THR A 246 13.98 -18.97 -24.07
N MET A 247 13.00 -18.57 -24.89
CA MET A 247 11.59 -18.56 -24.48
C MET A 247 11.09 -19.97 -24.08
N GLY A 248 11.68 -21.03 -24.62
CA GLY A 248 11.39 -22.42 -24.25
C GLY A 248 12.01 -22.83 -22.92
N ASP A 249 13.23 -22.39 -22.63
CA ASP A 249 14.01 -22.83 -21.47
C ASP A 249 13.82 -21.95 -20.23
N VAL A 250 13.36 -20.70 -20.41
CA VAL A 250 13.13 -19.76 -19.31
C VAL A 250 12.08 -20.30 -18.34
N ALA A 251 12.41 -20.22 -17.05
CA ALA A 251 11.60 -20.70 -15.95
C ALA A 251 11.33 -19.58 -14.93
N VAL A 252 10.31 -19.80 -14.09
CA VAL A 252 10.02 -18.92 -12.95
C VAL A 252 11.22 -18.92 -12.00
N GLY A 253 11.68 -17.73 -11.60
CA GLY A 253 12.88 -17.52 -10.80
C GLY A 253 14.15 -17.21 -11.60
N ASP A 254 14.14 -17.37 -12.93
CA ASP A 254 15.23 -16.89 -13.78
C ASP A 254 15.24 -15.35 -13.83
N LEU A 255 16.40 -14.75 -14.10
CA LEU A 255 16.51 -13.30 -14.29
C LEU A 255 16.54 -12.97 -15.79
N LEU A 256 15.69 -12.03 -16.21
CA LEU A 256 15.74 -11.38 -17.54
C LEU A 256 16.17 -9.92 -17.41
N LEU A 257 16.33 -9.25 -18.54
CA LEU A 257 16.66 -7.84 -18.63
C LEU A 257 15.50 -7.04 -19.25
N THR A 258 15.31 -5.81 -18.81
CA THR A 258 14.19 -4.91 -19.14
C THR A 258 14.58 -3.83 -20.15
N ALA A 259 13.59 -3.07 -20.64
CA ALA A 259 13.80 -1.99 -21.63
C ALA A 259 14.76 -0.88 -21.16
N ASP A 260 14.83 -0.62 -19.85
CA ASP A 260 15.74 0.34 -19.24
C ASP A 260 17.09 -0.28 -18.83
N GLY A 261 17.31 -1.55 -19.18
CA GLY A 261 18.57 -2.25 -19.00
C GLY A 261 18.76 -2.92 -17.64
N THR A 262 17.78 -2.84 -16.72
CA THR A 262 17.88 -3.41 -15.37
C THR A 262 17.54 -4.91 -15.32
N PRO A 263 18.13 -5.70 -14.40
CA PRO A 263 17.70 -7.07 -14.14
C PRO A 263 16.31 -7.14 -13.52
N THR A 264 15.52 -8.13 -13.92
CA THR A 264 14.18 -8.42 -13.37
C THR A 264 13.97 -9.91 -13.24
N GLY A 265 13.30 -10.36 -12.18
CA GLY A 265 12.88 -11.75 -12.04
C GLY A 265 11.77 -12.12 -13.02
N VAL A 266 11.80 -13.37 -13.51
CA VAL A 266 10.69 -14.01 -14.21
C VAL A 266 9.75 -14.58 -13.16
N VAL A 267 8.57 -13.97 -13.02
CA VAL A 267 7.52 -14.46 -12.12
C VAL A 267 6.65 -15.53 -12.76
N ALA A 268 6.80 -15.72 -14.07
CA ALA A 268 5.90 -16.55 -14.84
C ALA A 268 6.43 -17.02 -16.18
N ALA A 269 5.96 -18.19 -16.57
CA ALA A 269 5.99 -18.64 -17.96
C ALA A 269 4.72 -19.45 -18.29
N THR A 270 4.06 -19.16 -19.40
CA THR A 270 2.84 -19.87 -19.83
C THR A 270 3.17 -21.29 -20.30
N ASP A 271 2.17 -22.14 -20.50
CA ASP A 271 2.38 -23.37 -21.28
C ASP A 271 2.69 -23.05 -22.75
N VAL A 272 3.29 -24.03 -23.45
CA VAL A 272 3.58 -23.94 -24.88
C VAL A 272 2.28 -23.95 -25.68
N MET A 273 2.04 -22.89 -26.44
CA MET A 273 0.89 -22.73 -27.30
C MET A 273 1.21 -23.15 -28.73
N VAL A 274 0.52 -24.17 -29.23
CA VAL A 274 0.56 -24.62 -30.63
C VAL A 274 -0.63 -24.10 -31.45
N ASP A 275 -0.50 -24.14 -32.79
CA ASP A 275 -1.53 -23.78 -33.80
C ASP A 275 -1.97 -22.31 -33.83
N ARG A 276 -1.07 -21.37 -33.49
CA ARG A 276 -1.31 -19.92 -33.59
C ARG A 276 -0.74 -19.37 -34.90
N PRO A 277 -1.42 -18.45 -35.61
CA PRO A 277 -0.83 -17.81 -36.79
C PRO A 277 0.43 -17.06 -36.38
N CYS A 278 1.57 -17.41 -36.96
CA CYS A 278 2.88 -16.85 -36.63
C CYS A 278 3.41 -15.98 -37.77
N TYR A 279 4.18 -14.97 -37.41
CA TYR A 279 4.81 -14.03 -38.32
C TYR A 279 6.28 -13.86 -37.96
N GLU A 280 7.10 -13.77 -38.99
CA GLU A 280 8.51 -13.42 -38.91
C GLU A 280 8.66 -11.91 -39.11
N VAL A 281 9.11 -11.19 -38.08
CA VAL A 281 9.35 -9.75 -38.08
C VAL A 281 10.83 -9.49 -38.34
N GLU A 282 11.15 -8.90 -39.50
CA GLU A 282 12.50 -8.50 -39.91
C GLU A 282 12.71 -6.99 -39.64
N LEU A 283 13.78 -6.66 -38.93
CA LEU A 283 14.21 -5.28 -38.64
C LEU A 283 15.33 -4.84 -39.59
N ASP A 284 15.52 -3.53 -39.75
CA ASP A 284 16.49 -2.93 -40.66
C ASP A 284 17.96 -3.11 -40.25
N ASP A 285 18.22 -3.74 -39.11
CA ASP A 285 19.54 -4.23 -38.71
C ASP A 285 19.74 -5.73 -39.00
N GLY A 286 18.77 -6.37 -39.69
CA GLY A 286 18.78 -7.80 -40.00
C GLY A 286 18.33 -8.70 -38.85
N THR A 287 17.86 -8.13 -37.75
CA THR A 287 17.23 -8.93 -36.67
C THR A 287 15.93 -9.55 -37.17
N VAL A 288 15.72 -10.81 -36.82
CA VAL A 288 14.48 -11.54 -37.11
C VAL A 288 13.90 -12.11 -35.82
N ILE A 289 12.61 -11.86 -35.56
CA ILE A 289 11.88 -12.43 -34.41
C ILE A 289 10.59 -13.08 -34.92
N VAL A 290 10.34 -14.33 -34.50
CA VAL A 290 9.08 -15.01 -34.79
C VAL A 290 8.13 -14.82 -33.62
N ALA A 291 6.98 -14.22 -33.89
CA ALA A 291 5.96 -13.93 -32.91
C ALA A 291 4.58 -14.34 -33.43
N ASP A 292 3.66 -14.67 -32.54
CA ASP A 292 2.29 -14.90 -32.96
C ASP A 292 1.64 -13.60 -33.47
N ALA A 293 0.53 -13.74 -34.19
CA ALA A 293 -0.22 -12.65 -34.81
C ALA A 293 -0.60 -11.54 -33.82
N TRP A 294 -0.79 -11.91 -32.57
CA TRP A 294 -1.34 -11.09 -31.50
C TRP A 294 -0.27 -10.46 -30.61
N HIS A 295 0.98 -10.92 -30.70
CA HIS A 295 2.12 -10.35 -30.01
C HIS A 295 2.28 -8.86 -30.33
N GLN A 296 2.54 -8.05 -29.30
CA GLN A 296 2.38 -6.60 -29.37
C GLN A 296 3.71 -5.87 -29.26
N TRP A 297 3.94 -4.94 -30.17
CA TRP A 297 5.16 -4.17 -30.32
C TRP A 297 4.90 -2.69 -30.06
N VAL A 298 5.67 -2.06 -29.17
CA VAL A 298 5.67 -0.60 -29.05
C VAL A 298 6.39 -0.01 -30.26
N THR A 299 5.65 0.66 -31.16
CA THR A 299 6.24 1.22 -32.38
C THR A 299 5.81 2.67 -32.63
N SER A 300 6.72 3.49 -33.17
CA SER A 300 6.37 4.80 -33.74
C SER A 300 6.24 4.68 -35.26
N THR A 301 5.37 5.46 -35.90
CA THR A 301 5.23 5.49 -37.37
C THR A 301 6.06 6.58 -38.02
N ARG A 302 6.24 6.51 -39.34
CA ARG A 302 6.97 7.54 -40.10
C ARG A 302 6.30 8.92 -39.99
N ALA A 303 4.97 8.96 -39.92
CA ALA A 303 4.21 10.19 -39.75
C ALA A 303 4.44 10.81 -38.36
N GLN A 304 4.39 10.00 -37.29
CA GLN A 304 4.67 10.44 -35.92
C GLN A 304 6.09 10.97 -35.78
N ARG A 305 7.10 10.25 -36.31
CA ARG A 305 8.50 10.69 -36.28
C ARG A 305 8.78 12.00 -37.04
N ARG A 306 7.91 12.42 -37.97
CA ARG A 306 8.08 13.68 -38.74
C ARG A 306 7.50 14.90 -38.05
N ARG A 307 6.63 14.72 -37.04
CA ARG A 307 5.95 15.81 -36.31
C ARG A 307 6.76 16.37 -35.15
N VAL A 308 7.95 15.80 -34.90
CA VAL A 308 8.72 16.00 -33.67
C VAL A 308 9.98 16.82 -33.96
N SER A 309 10.32 17.74 -33.06
CA SER A 309 11.52 18.59 -33.12
C SER A 309 12.80 17.75 -32.98
N SER A 310 13.97 18.25 -33.40
CA SER A 310 15.24 17.58 -33.09
C SER A 310 15.48 17.55 -31.57
N GLY A 311 15.38 16.37 -30.95
CA GLY A 311 15.65 16.16 -29.52
C GLY A 311 14.48 15.60 -28.70
N GLU A 312 13.26 15.56 -29.23
CA GLU A 312 12.08 15.03 -28.55
C GLU A 312 11.81 13.56 -28.94
N THR A 313 11.30 12.76 -28.00
CA THR A 313 10.93 11.35 -28.22
C THR A 313 9.62 11.26 -29.01
N PRO A 314 9.58 10.49 -30.13
CA PRO A 314 8.37 10.37 -30.92
C PRO A 314 7.28 9.55 -30.21
N GLU A 315 6.04 10.06 -30.27
CA GLU A 315 4.84 9.38 -29.80
C GLU A 315 4.79 7.95 -30.38
N SER A 316 4.77 6.97 -29.49
CA SER A 316 4.81 5.54 -29.81
C SER A 316 3.48 4.89 -29.44
N ALA A 317 3.06 3.88 -30.20
CA ALA A 317 1.80 3.20 -30.02
C ALA A 317 1.99 1.68 -30.12
N VAL A 318 1.20 0.93 -29.37
CA VAL A 318 1.29 -0.53 -29.34
C VAL A 318 0.58 -1.13 -30.56
N ARG A 319 1.28 -1.99 -31.31
CA ARG A 319 0.76 -2.66 -32.53
C ARG A 319 0.97 -4.16 -32.50
N THR A 320 0.01 -4.96 -32.95
CA THR A 320 0.20 -6.41 -33.04
C THR A 320 1.14 -6.80 -34.19
N THR A 321 1.70 -8.01 -34.18
CA THR A 321 2.54 -8.52 -35.28
C THR A 321 1.77 -8.55 -36.60
N GLU A 322 0.49 -8.92 -36.56
CA GLU A 322 -0.39 -8.87 -37.74
C GLU A 322 -0.64 -7.43 -38.22
N GLU A 323 -0.78 -6.46 -37.31
CA GLU A 323 -0.88 -5.04 -37.67
C GLU A 323 0.41 -4.54 -38.32
N LEU A 324 1.58 -4.90 -37.77
CA LEU A 324 2.86 -4.59 -38.40
C LEU A 324 2.96 -5.20 -39.79
N ALA A 325 2.48 -6.43 -40.00
CA ALA A 325 2.40 -7.06 -41.32
C ALA A 325 1.53 -6.28 -42.30
N ALA A 326 0.40 -5.75 -41.84
CA ALA A 326 -0.49 -4.97 -42.67
C ALA A 326 0.06 -3.60 -43.06
N THR A 327 0.92 -2.99 -42.23
CA THR A 327 1.36 -1.59 -42.39
C THR A 327 2.88 -1.38 -42.41
N VAL A 328 3.67 -2.44 -42.63
CA VAL A 328 5.15 -2.40 -42.62
C VAL A 328 5.73 -1.34 -43.58
N ARG A 329 5.06 -1.08 -44.72
CA ARG A 329 5.43 -0.02 -45.68
C ARG A 329 4.41 1.12 -45.71
N CYS A 330 4.90 2.33 -45.97
CA CYS A 330 4.07 3.49 -46.26
C CYS A 330 3.48 3.37 -47.67
N ALA A 331 2.24 3.82 -47.86
CA ALA A 331 1.61 3.96 -49.18
C ALA A 331 2.17 5.17 -49.98
N THR A 332 3.49 5.25 -50.10
CA THR A 332 4.22 6.24 -50.92
C THR A 332 4.87 5.55 -52.11
N ALA A 333 5.15 6.29 -53.19
CA ALA A 333 5.74 5.72 -54.42
C ALA A 333 7.06 4.96 -54.19
N ASP A 334 7.74 5.22 -53.07
CA ASP A 334 9.01 4.62 -52.66
C ASP A 334 8.88 3.56 -51.55
N GLN A 335 7.65 3.17 -51.14
CA GLN A 335 7.37 2.04 -50.23
C GLN A 335 8.25 2.01 -48.97
N ARG A 336 8.49 3.17 -48.32
CA ARG A 336 9.42 3.26 -47.17
C ARG A 336 8.88 2.53 -45.94
N ALA A 337 9.78 1.99 -45.12
CA ALA A 337 9.46 1.43 -43.81
C ALA A 337 8.67 2.41 -42.92
N ASN A 338 7.54 1.94 -42.39
CA ASN A 338 6.62 2.75 -41.61
C ASN A 338 6.94 2.71 -40.12
N HIS A 339 7.15 1.52 -39.55
CA HIS A 339 7.28 1.33 -38.10
C HIS A 339 8.73 1.38 -37.62
N SER A 340 8.93 1.93 -36.42
CA SER A 340 10.19 1.82 -35.69
C SER A 340 9.97 1.43 -34.23
N ILE A 341 10.89 0.66 -33.66
CA ILE A 341 10.93 0.24 -32.26
C ILE A 341 12.14 0.91 -31.59
N ALA A 342 11.97 1.46 -30.38
CA ALA A 342 13.07 2.05 -29.63
C ALA A 342 14.15 1.00 -29.29
N THR A 343 15.41 1.42 -29.24
CA THR A 343 16.49 0.58 -28.71
C THR A 343 16.45 0.53 -27.19
N THR A 344 16.93 -0.56 -26.61
CA THR A 344 17.15 -0.65 -25.15
C THR A 344 18.13 0.43 -24.69
N ALA A 345 18.00 0.87 -23.42
CA ALA A 345 19.08 1.58 -22.75
C ALA A 345 20.29 0.64 -22.54
N ALA A 346 21.45 1.20 -22.19
CA ALA A 346 22.61 0.40 -21.82
C ALA A 346 22.26 -0.50 -20.62
N LEU A 347 22.65 -1.77 -20.67
CA LEU A 347 22.35 -2.70 -19.59
C LEU A 347 22.98 -2.21 -18.28
N ALA A 348 22.20 -2.13 -17.21
CA ALA A 348 22.66 -1.70 -15.89
C ALA A 348 23.07 -2.94 -15.07
N LEU A 349 24.30 -3.42 -15.29
CA LEU A 349 24.87 -4.60 -14.64
C LEU A 349 25.95 -4.21 -13.61
N PRO A 350 26.14 -5.01 -12.54
CA PRO A 350 27.15 -4.72 -11.53
C PRO A 350 28.58 -4.86 -12.07
N GLU A 351 29.54 -4.26 -11.36
CA GLU A 351 30.97 -4.41 -11.66
C GLU A 351 31.41 -5.86 -11.46
N ALA A 352 32.17 -6.39 -12.43
CA ALA A 352 32.66 -7.77 -12.41
C ALA A 352 34.15 -7.80 -12.04
N ASP A 353 34.58 -8.80 -11.26
CA ASP A 353 36.00 -9.08 -11.03
C ASP A 353 36.57 -9.80 -12.26
N LEU A 354 37.39 -9.10 -13.06
CA LEU A 354 37.85 -9.56 -14.36
C LEU A 354 39.36 -9.85 -14.34
N PRO A 355 39.79 -11.02 -14.86
CA PRO A 355 41.19 -11.44 -14.78
C PRO A 355 42.16 -10.58 -15.61
N ILE A 356 41.64 -9.85 -16.60
CA ILE A 356 42.37 -8.93 -17.46
C ILE A 356 41.56 -7.63 -17.53
N HIS A 357 42.24 -6.48 -17.49
CA HIS A 357 41.57 -5.20 -17.65
C HIS A 357 40.80 -5.16 -18.99
N PRO A 358 39.52 -4.72 -19.03
CA PRO A 358 38.69 -4.79 -20.23
C PRO A 358 39.33 -4.16 -21.48
N TYR A 359 39.94 -2.98 -21.34
CA TYR A 359 40.67 -2.34 -22.45
C TYR A 359 41.83 -3.19 -22.99
N ALA A 360 42.64 -3.78 -22.11
CA ALA A 360 43.77 -4.64 -22.50
C ALA A 360 43.29 -5.91 -23.20
N LEU A 361 42.17 -6.50 -22.74
CA LEU A 361 41.53 -7.61 -23.45
C LEU A 361 41.03 -7.19 -24.83
N GLY A 362 40.43 -5.99 -24.96
CA GLY A 362 39.95 -5.48 -26.24
C GLY A 362 41.08 -5.32 -27.27
N VAL A 363 42.21 -4.76 -26.84
CA VAL A 363 43.41 -4.64 -27.68
C VAL A 363 43.94 -6.03 -28.12
N TRP A 364 43.98 -6.99 -27.19
CA TRP A 364 44.43 -8.34 -27.51
C TRP A 364 43.47 -9.12 -28.41
N LEU A 365 42.16 -8.92 -28.28
CA LEU A 365 41.16 -9.54 -29.16
C LEU A 365 41.18 -8.96 -30.58
N GLY A 366 41.58 -7.70 -30.73
CA GLY A 366 41.71 -7.04 -32.02
C GLY A 366 43.00 -7.39 -32.76
N ASP A 367 44.13 -6.88 -32.26
CA ASP A 367 45.46 -6.97 -32.91
C ASP A 367 46.40 -7.99 -32.24
N GLY A 368 45.87 -8.82 -31.34
CA GLY A 368 46.64 -9.81 -30.58
C GLY A 368 46.85 -11.15 -31.25
N SER A 369 47.84 -11.89 -30.75
CA SER A 369 48.17 -13.25 -31.20
C SER A 369 47.44 -14.30 -30.36
N SER A 370 46.80 -15.28 -31.01
CA SER A 370 46.22 -16.44 -30.33
C SER A 370 47.27 -17.42 -29.79
N ARG A 371 48.57 -17.15 -29.99
CA ARG A 371 49.67 -18.06 -29.63
C ARG A 371 50.58 -17.50 -28.53
N ARG A 372 50.53 -16.19 -28.25
CA ARG A 372 51.37 -15.49 -27.26
C ARG A 372 50.65 -14.23 -26.78
N ALA A 373 50.99 -13.74 -25.59
CA ALA A 373 50.51 -12.45 -25.08
C ALA A 373 51.25 -11.29 -25.77
N GLU A 374 51.03 -11.15 -27.08
CA GLU A 374 51.62 -10.12 -27.94
C GLU A 374 50.50 -9.49 -28.78
N PHE A 375 50.62 -8.19 -29.08
CA PHE A 375 49.78 -7.48 -30.03
C PHE A 375 50.67 -6.64 -30.95
N THR A 376 50.20 -6.40 -32.17
CA THR A 376 50.94 -5.56 -33.13
C THR A 376 50.18 -4.25 -33.31
N SER A 377 50.75 -3.12 -32.90
CA SER A 377 50.15 -1.80 -33.13
C SER A 377 51.18 -0.85 -33.73
N ALA A 378 50.75 -0.03 -34.70
CA ALA A 378 51.53 1.09 -35.21
C ALA A 378 51.43 2.35 -34.33
N ASP A 379 50.61 2.31 -33.27
CA ASP A 379 50.30 3.44 -32.41
C ASP A 379 50.89 3.24 -31.00
N PRO A 380 51.92 4.02 -30.61
CA PRO A 380 52.57 3.88 -29.31
C PRO A 380 51.66 4.23 -28.14
N GLU A 381 50.58 5.00 -28.36
CA GLU A 381 49.62 5.37 -27.30
C GLU A 381 48.89 4.13 -26.75
N ILE A 382 48.69 3.08 -27.56
CA ILE A 382 48.09 1.81 -27.08
C ILE A 382 49.01 1.13 -26.06
N ALA A 383 50.31 1.05 -26.34
CA ALA A 383 51.29 0.47 -25.43
C ALA A 383 51.39 1.26 -24.11
N MET A 384 51.45 2.60 -24.21
CA MET A 384 51.48 3.49 -23.04
C MET A 384 50.25 3.33 -22.15
N ARG A 385 49.05 3.16 -22.74
CA ARG A 385 47.82 2.90 -21.98
C ARG A 385 47.85 1.55 -21.28
N ILE A 386 48.31 0.49 -21.96
CA ILE A 386 48.47 -0.84 -21.35
C ILE A 386 49.47 -0.80 -20.19
N GLU A 387 50.59 -0.07 -20.33
CA GLU A 387 51.53 0.18 -19.23
C GLU A 387 50.90 0.96 -18.08
N GLY A 388 50.08 1.97 -18.38
CA GLY A 388 49.32 2.74 -17.40
C GLY A 388 48.29 1.90 -16.61
N LEU A 389 47.85 0.77 -17.16
CA LEU A 389 47.01 -0.22 -16.49
C LEU A 389 47.81 -1.21 -15.61
N GLY A 390 49.14 -1.08 -15.56
CA GLY A 390 50.03 -1.89 -14.73
C GLY A 390 50.62 -3.14 -15.42
N TYR A 391 50.49 -3.27 -16.75
CA TYR A 391 51.10 -4.36 -17.52
C TYR A 391 52.50 -3.98 -18.03
N ALA A 392 53.44 -4.92 -18.08
CA ALA A 392 54.75 -4.69 -18.70
C ALA A 392 54.69 -4.97 -20.21
N VAL A 393 55.19 -4.06 -21.05
CA VAL A 393 55.19 -4.17 -22.52
C VAL A 393 56.63 -4.10 -23.05
N ASP A 394 57.13 -5.18 -23.66
CA ASP A 394 58.47 -5.22 -24.27
C ASP A 394 58.39 -5.13 -25.81
N PRO A 395 59.08 -4.17 -26.46
CA PRO A 395 59.12 -4.10 -27.92
C PRO A 395 59.96 -5.26 -28.49
N THR A 396 59.38 -6.05 -29.40
CA THR A 396 60.09 -7.16 -30.07
C THR A 396 60.26 -6.91 -31.56
N ASP A 397 61.48 -7.15 -32.06
CA ASP A 397 61.83 -7.07 -33.48
C ASP A 397 61.38 -8.37 -34.19
N GLY A 398 60.62 -8.23 -35.26
CA GLY A 398 59.72 -9.29 -35.75
C GLY A 398 60.36 -10.64 -36.12
N GLN A 399 59.82 -11.73 -35.56
CA GLN A 399 59.68 -13.08 -36.15
C GLN A 399 59.00 -14.05 -35.15
N LEU A 400 57.77 -14.53 -35.44
CA LEU A 400 56.93 -15.25 -34.48
C LEU A 400 56.54 -16.69 -34.89
N ARG A 401 56.79 -17.68 -34.01
CA ARG A 401 56.05 -18.96 -33.94
C ARG A 401 55.96 -19.55 -32.51
N ALA A 402 54.71 -19.85 -32.10
CA ALA A 402 54.19 -20.78 -31.06
C ALA A 402 54.61 -20.50 -29.59
N LEU A 403 53.76 -20.65 -28.55
CA LEU A 403 52.86 -21.75 -28.13
C LEU A 403 51.71 -21.26 -27.19
N GLY A 404 50.49 -21.81 -27.36
CA GLY A 404 49.72 -22.45 -26.26
C GLY A 404 48.79 -21.64 -25.34
N MET A 405 47.72 -21.02 -25.87
CA MET A 405 46.49 -20.63 -25.14
C MET A 405 45.27 -20.70 -26.09
N PRO A 406 44.00 -20.80 -25.61
CA PRO A 406 42.91 -21.42 -26.37
C PRO A 406 42.60 -20.75 -27.73
N SER A 407 42.28 -21.60 -28.70
CA SER A 407 42.37 -21.35 -30.14
C SER A 407 41.18 -20.63 -30.79
N THR A 408 40.36 -19.86 -30.06
CA THR A 408 39.16 -19.22 -30.62
C THR A 408 38.95 -17.79 -30.10
N ALA A 409 39.10 -16.79 -30.98
CA ALA A 409 38.84 -15.39 -30.66
C ALA A 409 37.33 -15.17 -30.44
N HIS A 410 36.94 -14.92 -29.20
CA HIS A 410 35.57 -14.67 -28.74
C HIS A 410 35.62 -13.80 -27.48
N VAL A 411 34.58 -13.02 -27.20
CA VAL A 411 34.50 -12.23 -25.96
C VAL A 411 33.92 -13.12 -24.86
N PRO A 412 34.58 -13.29 -23.69
CA PRO A 412 34.02 -14.11 -22.62
C PRO A 412 32.73 -13.49 -22.05
N ALA A 413 31.76 -14.33 -21.68
CA ALA A 413 30.46 -13.89 -21.18
C ALA A 413 30.55 -12.95 -19.96
N ALA A 414 31.53 -13.17 -19.07
CA ALA A 414 31.80 -12.31 -17.92
C ALA A 414 32.08 -10.85 -18.32
N TYR A 415 32.71 -10.61 -19.47
CA TYR A 415 32.95 -9.27 -19.98
C TYR A 415 31.73 -8.69 -20.71
N LEU A 416 30.93 -9.53 -21.40
CA LEU A 416 29.66 -9.12 -22.02
C LEU A 416 28.55 -8.80 -21.00
N ARG A 417 28.76 -9.16 -19.73
CA ARG A 417 27.85 -8.92 -18.61
C ARG A 417 28.47 -8.10 -17.47
N ALA A 418 29.65 -7.52 -17.71
CA ALA A 418 30.29 -6.60 -16.78
C ALA A 418 29.55 -5.27 -16.72
N SER A 419 29.93 -4.39 -15.79
CA SER A 419 29.36 -3.05 -15.69
C SER A 419 29.44 -2.28 -17.01
N GLU A 420 28.55 -1.30 -17.19
CA GLU A 420 28.55 -0.44 -18.38
C GLU A 420 29.95 0.15 -18.65
N ASN A 421 30.63 0.66 -17.62
CA ASN A 421 31.97 1.21 -17.72
C ASN A 421 33.00 0.17 -18.22
N GLN A 422 33.00 -1.04 -17.64
CA GLN A 422 33.90 -2.12 -18.06
C GLN A 422 33.64 -2.56 -19.51
N ARG A 423 32.38 -2.57 -19.96
CA ARG A 423 32.01 -2.86 -21.34
C ARG A 423 32.42 -1.76 -22.32
N ARG A 424 32.33 -0.49 -21.91
CA ARG A 424 32.83 0.66 -22.68
C ARG A 424 34.35 0.60 -22.85
N GLU A 425 35.09 0.27 -21.80
CA GLU A 425 36.55 0.07 -21.84
C GLU A 425 36.95 -1.08 -22.79
N LEU A 426 36.24 -2.21 -22.76
CA LEU A 426 36.45 -3.31 -23.70
C LEU A 426 36.21 -2.89 -25.16
N LEU A 427 35.10 -2.19 -25.41
CA LEU A 427 34.78 -1.69 -26.74
C LEU A 427 35.85 -0.70 -27.22
N ALA A 428 36.34 0.19 -26.35
CA ALA A 428 37.40 1.14 -26.69
C ALA A 428 38.69 0.42 -27.12
N GLY A 429 39.11 -0.62 -26.40
CA GLY A 429 40.29 -1.42 -26.78
C GLY A 429 40.16 -2.07 -28.16
N LEU A 430 39.00 -2.66 -28.46
CA LEU A 430 38.69 -3.25 -29.78
C LEU A 430 38.64 -2.21 -30.90
N LEU A 431 38.12 -1.01 -30.62
CA LEU A 431 38.02 0.07 -31.59
C LEU A 431 39.35 0.78 -31.82
N ASP A 432 40.22 0.82 -30.82
CA ASP A 432 41.52 1.45 -30.93
C ASP A 432 42.52 0.62 -31.74
N THR A 433 42.34 -0.69 -31.82
CA THR A 433 43.03 -1.57 -32.79
C THR A 433 42.33 -1.52 -34.15
N ASP A 434 41.13 -2.09 -34.25
CA ASP A 434 40.48 -2.45 -35.52
C ASP A 434 39.34 -1.51 -35.93
N GLY A 435 39.00 -0.57 -35.05
CA GLY A 435 37.95 0.43 -35.28
C GLY A 435 38.43 1.64 -36.09
N THR A 436 37.56 2.15 -36.94
CA THR A 436 37.78 3.37 -37.72
C THR A 436 36.52 4.22 -37.72
N VAL A 437 36.67 5.52 -37.99
CA VAL A 437 35.56 6.44 -38.20
C VAL A 437 35.43 6.71 -39.69
N ASN A 438 34.31 6.29 -40.27
CA ASN A 438 34.07 6.53 -41.69
C ASN A 438 33.85 8.03 -41.99
N PRO A 439 33.89 8.47 -43.26
CA PRO A 439 33.67 9.88 -43.61
C PRO A 439 32.29 10.43 -43.20
N THR A 440 31.32 9.56 -42.90
CA THR A 440 29.98 9.96 -42.44
C THR A 440 29.89 10.12 -40.91
N GLY A 441 30.98 9.87 -40.19
CA GLY A 441 31.05 9.97 -38.73
C GLY A 441 30.58 8.72 -37.99
N SER A 442 30.30 7.61 -38.68
CA SER A 442 29.96 6.34 -38.03
C SER A 442 31.20 5.52 -37.70
N VAL A 443 31.14 4.81 -36.59
CA VAL A 443 32.16 3.89 -36.10
C VAL A 443 32.04 2.57 -36.84
N GLN A 444 33.16 2.05 -37.35
CA GLN A 444 33.24 0.80 -38.07
C GLN A 444 34.37 -0.06 -37.52
N ILE A 445 34.06 -1.32 -37.21
CA ILE A 445 35.06 -2.34 -36.88
C ILE A 445 34.89 -3.51 -37.85
N ALA A 446 36.00 -3.98 -38.42
CA ALA A 446 36.00 -5.07 -39.40
C ALA A 446 36.79 -6.25 -38.86
N LEU A 447 36.12 -7.37 -38.64
CA LEU A 447 36.68 -8.55 -38.01
C LEU A 447 36.60 -9.74 -38.97
N THR A 448 37.63 -10.58 -39.04
CA THR A 448 37.63 -11.77 -39.91
C THR A 448 37.16 -13.04 -39.21
N ASN A 449 36.84 -12.95 -37.92
CA ASN A 449 36.28 -14.03 -37.12
C ASN A 449 34.79 -13.75 -36.85
N GLU A 450 33.92 -14.62 -37.34
CA GLU A 450 32.46 -14.50 -37.20
C GLU A 450 31.98 -14.53 -35.75
N ARG A 451 32.61 -15.36 -34.92
CA ARG A 451 32.25 -15.48 -33.51
C ARG A 451 32.60 -14.21 -32.76
N LEU A 452 33.83 -13.71 -32.92
CA LEU A 452 34.24 -12.44 -32.34
C LEU A 452 33.35 -11.29 -32.84
N ALA A 453 33.03 -11.27 -34.13
CA ALA A 453 32.15 -10.25 -34.69
C ALA A 453 30.74 -10.30 -34.08
N THR A 454 30.19 -11.50 -33.85
CA THR A 454 28.88 -11.66 -33.18
C THR A 454 28.94 -11.19 -31.73
N ASP A 455 30.00 -11.52 -30.99
CA ASP A 455 30.17 -11.10 -29.61
C ASP A 455 30.38 -9.57 -29.49
N VAL A 456 31.14 -8.97 -30.40
CA VAL A 456 31.30 -7.50 -30.46
C VAL A 456 29.97 -6.83 -30.82
N ARG A 457 29.16 -7.44 -31.68
CA ARG A 457 27.82 -6.94 -31.99
C ARG A 457 26.92 -6.97 -30.77
N GLU A 458 26.98 -8.03 -29.97
CA GLU A 458 26.27 -8.12 -28.69
C GLU A 458 26.77 -7.06 -27.69
N LEU A 459 28.09 -6.89 -27.56
CA LEU A 459 28.70 -5.85 -26.72
C LEU A 459 28.15 -4.46 -27.08
N VAL A 460 28.10 -4.14 -28.37
CA VAL A 460 27.59 -2.85 -28.86
C VAL A 460 26.08 -2.70 -28.58
N HIS A 461 25.27 -3.75 -28.79
CA HIS A 461 23.84 -3.74 -28.43
C HIS A 461 23.61 -3.57 -26.92
N SER A 462 24.46 -4.20 -26.10
CA SER A 462 24.36 -4.13 -24.64
C SER A 462 24.65 -2.73 -24.08
N LEU A 463 25.31 -1.88 -24.86
CA LEU A 463 25.56 -0.47 -24.54
C LEU A 463 24.46 0.47 -25.08
N GLY A 464 23.34 -0.10 -25.56
CA GLY A 464 22.20 0.64 -26.10
C GLY A 464 22.37 1.10 -27.55
N TYR A 465 23.45 0.72 -28.22
CA TYR A 465 23.69 1.12 -29.61
C TYR A 465 23.07 0.16 -30.61
N ARG A 466 22.59 0.71 -31.71
CA ARG A 466 22.18 -0.08 -32.88
C ARG A 466 23.39 -0.37 -33.79
N THR A 467 23.46 -1.58 -34.32
CA THR A 467 24.48 -1.96 -35.31
C THR A 467 23.90 -2.21 -36.70
N GLY A 468 24.67 -1.91 -37.73
CA GLY A 468 24.56 -2.51 -39.06
C GLY A 468 25.60 -3.62 -39.21
N TRP A 469 25.28 -4.63 -40.02
CA TRP A 469 26.15 -5.77 -40.29
C TRP A 469 26.35 -5.93 -41.79
N SER A 470 27.59 -6.08 -42.24
CA SER A 470 27.90 -6.37 -43.64
C SER A 470 29.07 -7.33 -43.74
N THR A 471 29.09 -8.14 -44.79
CA THR A 471 30.19 -9.07 -45.06
C THR A 471 30.88 -8.69 -46.37
N LYS A 472 32.20 -8.83 -46.40
CA LYS A 472 32.99 -8.63 -47.61
C LYS A 472 33.99 -9.76 -47.75
N SER A 473 34.11 -10.31 -48.97
CA SER A 473 35.16 -11.29 -49.24
C SER A 473 36.54 -10.60 -49.19
N VAL A 474 37.45 -11.19 -48.42
CA VAL A 474 38.83 -10.74 -48.26
C VAL A 474 39.79 -11.91 -48.52
N LYS A 475 41.07 -11.61 -48.78
CA LYS A 475 42.08 -12.65 -48.98
C LYS A 475 42.43 -13.31 -47.64
N GLY A 476 41.75 -14.41 -47.31
CA GLY A 476 42.00 -15.23 -46.12
C GLY A 476 42.98 -16.38 -46.36
N ARG A 477 43.46 -16.99 -45.28
CA ARG A 477 44.27 -18.23 -45.32
C ARG A 477 43.40 -19.50 -45.37
N SER A 478 42.11 -19.37 -45.07
CA SER A 478 41.09 -20.43 -45.01
C SER A 478 39.73 -19.87 -45.42
N ALA A 479 38.75 -20.72 -45.74
CA ALA A 479 37.38 -20.28 -46.04
C ALA A 479 36.77 -19.43 -44.91
N ALA A 480 37.03 -19.78 -43.66
CA ALA A 480 36.57 -19.05 -42.48
C ALA A 480 37.27 -17.69 -42.25
N SER A 481 38.44 -17.44 -42.85
CA SER A 481 39.16 -16.14 -42.76
C SER A 481 39.07 -15.31 -44.05
N SER A 482 38.32 -15.80 -45.05
CA SER A 482 38.10 -15.13 -46.33
C SER A 482 36.86 -14.24 -46.36
N THR A 483 36.24 -14.02 -45.20
CA THR A 483 35.09 -13.14 -44.99
C THR A 483 35.42 -12.17 -43.88
N ALA A 484 35.32 -10.87 -44.17
CA ALA A 484 35.37 -9.81 -43.18
C ALA A 484 33.94 -9.41 -42.80
N TYR A 485 33.63 -9.44 -41.52
CA TYR A 485 32.39 -9.02 -40.89
C TYR A 485 32.58 -7.58 -40.39
N THR A 486 31.91 -6.63 -41.02
CA THR A 486 31.98 -5.21 -40.67
C THR A 486 30.75 -4.82 -39.87
N ILE A 487 30.97 -4.41 -38.63
CA ILE A 487 29.97 -3.86 -37.72
C ILE A 487 30.06 -2.33 -37.83
N THR A 488 28.96 -1.69 -38.20
CA THR A 488 28.89 -0.22 -38.27
C THR A 488 27.87 0.27 -37.26
N PHE A 489 28.22 1.23 -36.42
CA PHE A 489 27.26 1.88 -35.53
C PHE A 489 27.55 3.37 -35.41
N THR A 490 26.58 4.13 -34.94
CA THR A 490 26.70 5.57 -34.76
C THR A 490 26.28 5.89 -33.34
N THR A 491 27.05 6.71 -32.66
CA THR A 491 26.82 7.08 -31.26
C THR A 491 27.29 8.50 -31.00
N GLU A 492 26.69 9.15 -30.02
CA GLU A 492 27.18 10.44 -29.51
C GLU A 492 28.28 10.25 -28.46
N ASP A 493 28.40 9.06 -27.89
CA ASP A 493 29.35 8.73 -26.83
C ASP A 493 30.79 8.69 -27.35
N ASP A 494 31.74 9.01 -26.46
CA ASP A 494 33.16 8.86 -26.73
C ASP A 494 33.56 7.38 -26.57
N VAL A 495 33.66 6.67 -27.69
CA VAL A 495 33.92 5.21 -27.73
C VAL A 495 35.37 4.81 -28.04
N PHE A 496 36.25 5.76 -28.32
CA PHE A 496 37.68 5.52 -28.56
C PHE A 496 38.49 6.06 -27.38
N ALA A 497 39.51 5.34 -26.94
CA ALA A 497 40.44 5.87 -25.95
C ALA A 497 41.56 6.67 -26.63
N LEU A 498 42.03 6.25 -27.81
CA LEU A 498 43.06 6.95 -28.57
C LEU A 498 42.65 8.38 -28.95
N GLU A 499 43.46 9.37 -28.56
CA GLU A 499 43.11 10.78 -28.73
C GLU A 499 42.84 11.13 -30.20
N ARG A 500 43.67 10.61 -31.13
CA ARG A 500 43.48 10.86 -32.57
C ARG A 500 42.15 10.32 -33.09
N LYS A 501 41.73 9.12 -32.64
CA LYS A 501 40.48 8.48 -33.12
C LYS A 501 39.28 9.14 -32.47
N ARG A 502 39.39 9.52 -31.19
CA ARG A 502 38.39 10.31 -30.46
C ARG A 502 38.16 11.67 -31.10
N LEU A 503 39.22 12.40 -31.45
CA LEU A 503 39.12 13.70 -32.14
C LEU A 503 38.50 13.54 -33.53
N VAL A 504 38.93 12.55 -34.31
CA VAL A 504 38.33 12.25 -35.63
C VAL A 504 36.85 11.87 -35.50
N HIS A 505 36.47 11.11 -34.47
CA HIS A 505 35.07 10.79 -34.18
C HIS A 505 34.29 12.07 -33.84
N LYS A 506 34.82 12.89 -32.93
CA LYS A 506 34.22 14.16 -32.51
C LYS A 506 34.04 15.15 -33.66
N GLU A 507 35.01 15.25 -34.57
CA GLU A 507 34.95 16.13 -35.75
C GLU A 507 33.96 15.65 -36.81
N ARG A 508 33.85 14.33 -37.00
CA ARG A 508 33.02 13.74 -38.06
C ARG A 508 31.61 13.36 -37.61
N ARG A 509 31.38 13.15 -36.30
CA ARG A 509 30.07 12.76 -35.78
C ARG A 509 29.04 13.86 -36.01
N ARG A 510 27.88 13.47 -36.50
CA ARG A 510 26.75 14.39 -36.74
C ARG A 510 25.88 14.47 -35.48
N PRO A 511 25.15 15.58 -35.25
CA PRO A 511 24.17 15.67 -34.17
C PRO A 511 23.15 14.52 -34.23
N GLY A 512 22.72 14.05 -33.06
CA GLY A 512 21.84 12.91 -32.91
C GLY A 512 20.56 13.01 -33.74
N THR A 513 20.20 11.89 -34.36
CA THR A 513 18.91 11.75 -35.06
C THR A 513 18.14 10.63 -34.40
N ALA A 514 16.79 10.69 -34.44
CA ALA A 514 15.93 9.62 -33.91
C ALA A 514 16.19 8.22 -34.52
N ARG A 515 16.99 8.12 -35.60
CA ARG A 515 17.46 6.84 -36.15
C ARG A 515 18.51 6.14 -35.29
N LEU A 516 19.20 6.86 -34.40
CA LEU A 516 20.24 6.29 -33.54
C LEU A 516 19.67 5.42 -32.43
N THR A 517 18.47 5.78 -31.94
CA THR A 517 17.78 5.14 -30.82
C THR A 517 16.55 4.35 -31.27
N SER A 518 16.47 3.98 -32.56
CA SER A 518 15.33 3.25 -33.11
C SER A 518 15.71 2.29 -34.24
N ARG A 519 15.14 1.08 -34.20
CA ARG A 519 15.16 0.07 -35.27
C ARG A 519 13.90 0.18 -36.11
N PHE A 520 13.98 -0.04 -37.41
CA PHE A 520 12.82 0.05 -38.30
C PHE A 520 12.36 -1.35 -38.70
N VAL A 521 11.06 -1.60 -38.67
CA VAL A 521 10.50 -2.86 -39.16
C VAL A 521 10.52 -2.81 -40.69
N VAL A 522 11.28 -3.71 -41.32
CA VAL A 522 11.45 -3.74 -42.78
C VAL A 522 10.62 -4.79 -43.46
N ASP A 523 10.36 -5.92 -42.81
CA ASP A 523 9.47 -6.93 -43.36
C ASP A 523 8.71 -7.62 -42.23
N VAL A 524 7.51 -8.10 -42.53
CA VAL A 524 6.76 -8.95 -41.61
C VAL A 524 6.01 -9.99 -42.43
N ARG A 525 6.50 -11.22 -42.41
CA ARG A 525 6.04 -12.31 -43.27
C ARG A 525 5.27 -13.33 -42.46
N ARG A 526 4.13 -13.81 -42.94
CA ARG A 526 3.44 -14.94 -42.32
C ARG A 526 4.29 -16.20 -42.50
N VAL A 527 4.44 -16.99 -41.44
CA VAL A 527 5.14 -18.28 -41.44
C VAL A 527 4.21 -19.40 -41.01
N GLU A 528 4.67 -20.65 -41.16
CA GLU A 528 3.98 -21.80 -40.59
C GLU A 528 3.87 -21.64 -39.07
N SER A 529 2.76 -22.07 -38.48
CA SER A 529 2.55 -21.97 -37.05
C SER A 529 3.65 -22.73 -36.31
N VAL A 530 4.40 -22.05 -35.44
CA VAL A 530 5.38 -22.69 -34.54
C VAL A 530 4.85 -22.70 -33.10
N PRO A 531 5.34 -23.59 -32.23
CA PRO A 531 5.05 -23.50 -30.81
C PRO A 531 5.56 -22.17 -30.24
N VAL A 532 4.70 -21.45 -29.54
CA VAL A 532 4.96 -20.12 -28.98
C VAL A 532 4.62 -20.09 -27.49
N ARG A 533 5.30 -19.27 -26.70
CA ARG A 533 5.12 -19.16 -25.25
C ARG A 533 5.31 -17.71 -24.81
N CYS A 534 4.84 -17.36 -23.62
CA CYS A 534 4.99 -16.03 -23.05
C CYS A 534 5.58 -16.13 -21.63
N VAL A 535 6.31 -15.10 -21.22
CA VAL A 535 6.83 -14.93 -19.86
C VAL A 535 6.45 -13.58 -19.29
N GLU A 536 6.36 -13.50 -17.96
CA GLU A 536 6.09 -12.27 -17.22
C GLU A 536 7.25 -11.96 -16.28
N VAL A 537 7.54 -10.67 -16.11
CA VAL A 537 8.66 -10.18 -15.31
C VAL A 537 8.18 -9.21 -14.22
N GLU A 538 8.93 -9.15 -13.11
CA GLU A 538 8.66 -8.33 -11.92
C GLU A 538 8.70 -6.82 -12.16
N HIS A 539 9.38 -6.38 -13.22
CA HIS A 539 9.62 -4.97 -13.47
C HIS A 539 8.32 -4.15 -13.69
N PRO A 540 8.18 -2.92 -13.14
CA PRO A 540 6.95 -2.11 -13.21
C PRO A 540 6.44 -1.78 -14.62
N SER A 541 7.34 -1.74 -15.60
CA SER A 541 6.92 -1.54 -17.01
C SER A 541 6.32 -2.80 -17.63
N HIS A 542 6.52 -3.96 -17.00
CA HIS A 542 6.24 -5.30 -17.52
C HIS A 542 6.82 -5.57 -18.92
N LEU A 543 7.80 -4.75 -19.34
CA LEU A 543 8.56 -4.89 -20.58
C LEU A 543 9.84 -5.68 -20.28
N TYR A 544 10.00 -6.84 -20.93
CA TYR A 544 11.28 -7.55 -20.99
C TYR A 544 11.86 -7.48 -22.40
N LEU A 545 13.17 -7.65 -22.49
CA LEU A 545 13.90 -7.64 -23.75
C LEU A 545 13.77 -9.00 -24.43
N ALA A 546 13.37 -9.02 -25.70
CA ALA A 546 13.34 -10.23 -26.51
C ALA A 546 14.25 -10.14 -27.74
N GLY A 547 14.81 -11.28 -28.14
CA GLY A 547 15.73 -11.43 -29.27
C GLY A 547 17.16 -10.98 -28.96
N ARG A 548 18.12 -11.32 -29.84
CA ARG A 548 19.54 -10.92 -29.71
C ARG A 548 19.79 -9.41 -29.77
N SER A 549 18.73 -8.70 -30.12
CA SER A 549 18.71 -7.26 -30.28
C SER A 549 17.94 -6.57 -29.14
N MET A 550 17.29 -7.29 -28.22
CA MET A 550 16.71 -6.74 -26.99
C MET A 550 15.52 -5.77 -27.23
N VAL A 551 14.28 -6.28 -27.39
CA VAL A 551 13.06 -5.53 -27.81
C VAL A 551 11.84 -5.67 -26.82
N PRO A 552 11.03 -4.62 -26.48
CA PRO A 552 9.95 -4.61 -25.41
C PRO A 552 8.39 -4.67 -25.79
N THR A 553 7.39 -5.07 -24.89
CA THR A 553 5.89 -5.37 -25.15
C THR A 553 4.72 -5.27 -24.00
N HIS A 554 3.38 -4.89 -24.19
CA HIS A 554 2.22 -4.67 -23.11
C HIS A 554 0.61 -4.84 -23.43
N ASN A 555 -0.47 -4.74 -22.52
CA ASN A 555 -2.04 -4.65 -22.67
C ASN A 555 -3.13 -4.44 -21.47
N SER A 556 -4.35 -3.74 -21.66
CA SER A 556 -5.73 -3.81 -20.93
C SER A 556 -7.05 -3.22 -21.65
N VAL A 557 -8.35 -3.55 -21.28
CA VAL A 557 -9.65 -3.26 -22.08
C VAL A 557 -11.04 -2.93 -21.39
N LEU A 558 -11.52 -3.55 -20.29
CA LEU A 558 -12.95 -3.51 -19.87
C LEU A 558 -13.47 -2.12 -19.39
N GLY A 559 -12.70 -1.37 -18.60
CA GLY A 559 -13.16 -0.09 -18.02
C GLY A 559 -13.55 0.96 -19.06
N ILE A 560 -12.96 0.88 -20.26
CA ILE A 560 -13.25 1.77 -21.40
C ILE A 560 -14.69 1.56 -21.90
N ASN A 561 -15.20 0.33 -21.91
CA ASN A 561 -16.55 0.03 -22.44
C ASN A 561 -17.65 0.62 -21.55
N VAL A 562 -17.51 0.54 -20.23
CA VAL A 562 -18.49 1.09 -19.26
C VAL A 562 -18.55 2.62 -19.34
N ALA A 563 -17.39 3.28 -19.33
CA ALA A 563 -17.32 4.74 -19.47
C ALA A 563 -17.88 5.24 -20.81
N THR A 564 -17.63 4.50 -21.89
CA THR A 564 -18.19 4.79 -23.21
C THR A 564 -19.72 4.67 -23.19
N HIS A 565 -20.26 3.63 -22.55
CA HIS A 565 -21.71 3.45 -22.50
C HIS A 565 -22.41 4.60 -21.75
N ALA A 566 -21.91 4.94 -20.56
CA ALA A 566 -22.46 6.03 -19.75
C ALA A 566 -22.44 7.38 -20.50
N ALA A 567 -21.31 7.73 -21.13
CA ALA A 567 -21.17 9.01 -21.80
C ALA A 567 -21.90 9.07 -23.16
N VAL A 568 -21.74 8.06 -24.01
CA VAL A 568 -22.24 8.11 -25.40
C VAL A 568 -23.74 7.80 -25.46
N HIS A 569 -24.23 6.81 -24.70
CA HIS A 569 -25.63 6.37 -24.79
C HIS A 569 -26.55 7.11 -23.83
N HIS A 570 -26.03 7.55 -22.67
CA HIS A 570 -26.84 8.17 -21.61
C HIS A 570 -26.49 9.63 -21.31
N GLN A 571 -25.53 10.21 -22.05
CA GLN A 571 -25.08 11.60 -21.86
C GLN A 571 -24.64 11.92 -20.43
N MET A 572 -24.11 10.93 -19.72
CA MET A 572 -23.62 11.08 -18.36
C MET A 572 -22.11 11.39 -18.37
N ALA A 573 -21.74 12.54 -17.80
CA ALA A 573 -20.35 12.98 -17.79
C ALA A 573 -19.44 11.96 -17.10
N SER A 574 -18.42 11.48 -17.83
CA SER A 574 -17.54 10.40 -17.38
C SER A 574 -16.07 10.77 -17.60
N VAL A 575 -15.16 10.34 -16.73
CA VAL A 575 -13.72 10.55 -16.89
C VAL A 575 -12.94 9.24 -16.81
N ILE A 576 -11.96 9.07 -17.69
CA ILE A 576 -11.00 7.96 -17.67
C ILE A 576 -9.62 8.52 -17.35
N PHE A 577 -9.05 8.11 -16.21
CA PHE A 577 -7.64 8.29 -15.89
C PHE A 577 -6.90 7.03 -16.32
N SER A 578 -6.09 7.16 -17.36
CA SER A 578 -5.30 6.06 -17.90
C SER A 578 -3.83 6.27 -17.61
N LEU A 579 -3.31 5.45 -16.71
CA LEU A 579 -1.91 5.45 -16.31
C LEU A 579 -1.06 4.55 -17.21
N GLU A 580 -1.70 3.68 -18.00
CA GLU A 580 -1.03 2.71 -18.88
C GLU A 580 -1.16 3.05 -20.38
N MET A 581 -2.34 3.49 -20.82
CA MET A 581 -2.66 3.69 -22.24
C MET A 581 -2.78 5.16 -22.62
N SER A 582 -2.36 5.51 -23.84
CA SER A 582 -2.51 6.88 -24.36
C SER A 582 -3.97 7.22 -24.71
N ARG A 583 -4.30 8.52 -24.71
CA ARG A 583 -5.62 9.02 -25.11
C ARG A 583 -6.04 8.54 -26.51
N ASN A 584 -5.08 8.49 -27.44
CA ASN A 584 -5.31 8.04 -28.81
C ASN A 584 -5.67 6.53 -28.86
N GLU A 585 -5.02 5.70 -28.05
CA GLU A 585 -5.31 4.27 -27.98
C GLU A 585 -6.67 3.98 -27.36
N ILE A 586 -7.05 4.73 -26.32
CA ILE A 586 -8.38 4.65 -25.71
C ILE A 586 -9.46 5.07 -26.71
N THR A 587 -9.25 6.20 -27.38
CA THR A 587 -10.22 6.73 -28.36
C THR A 587 -10.43 5.76 -29.52
N MET A 588 -9.36 5.14 -30.04
CA MET A 588 -9.47 4.16 -31.11
C MET A 588 -10.21 2.88 -30.68
N ARG A 589 -9.95 2.39 -29.45
CA ARG A 589 -10.66 1.22 -28.89
C ARG A 589 -12.13 1.54 -28.65
N MET A 590 -12.44 2.73 -28.13
CA MET A 590 -13.79 3.22 -27.97
C MET A 590 -14.54 3.29 -29.31
N LEU A 591 -13.96 3.93 -30.32
CA LEU A 591 -14.58 4.04 -31.64
C LEU A 591 -14.77 2.67 -32.31
N ALA A 592 -13.81 1.76 -32.15
CA ALA A 592 -13.93 0.38 -32.67
C ALA A 592 -15.10 -0.37 -32.02
N ALA A 593 -15.23 -0.27 -30.69
CA ALA A 593 -16.30 -0.89 -29.93
C ALA A 593 -17.69 -0.32 -30.29
N GLU A 594 -17.78 1.01 -30.43
CA GLU A 594 -19.04 1.72 -30.70
C GLU A 594 -19.48 1.57 -32.17
N ALA A 595 -18.55 1.76 -33.13
CA ALA A 595 -18.82 1.62 -34.56
C ALA A 595 -18.98 0.15 -35.00
N LYS A 596 -18.62 -0.81 -34.14
CA LYS A 596 -18.49 -2.24 -34.46
C LYS A 596 -17.63 -2.45 -35.71
N VAL A 597 -16.53 -1.71 -35.77
CA VAL A 597 -15.52 -1.83 -36.82
C VAL A 597 -14.30 -2.48 -36.18
N PRO A 598 -13.72 -3.54 -36.76
CA PRO A 598 -12.59 -4.22 -36.15
C PRO A 598 -11.46 -3.23 -35.90
N LEU A 599 -10.89 -3.22 -34.70
CA LEU A 599 -9.82 -2.28 -34.33
C LEU A 599 -8.64 -2.39 -35.30
N THR A 600 -8.36 -3.60 -35.79
CA THR A 600 -7.35 -3.89 -36.81
C THR A 600 -7.61 -3.18 -38.14
N ARG A 601 -8.87 -3.06 -38.57
CA ARG A 601 -9.26 -2.31 -39.78
C ARG A 601 -9.10 -0.81 -39.59
N MET A 602 -9.50 -0.29 -38.43
CA MET A 602 -9.34 1.13 -38.11
C MET A 602 -7.87 1.55 -37.99
N ARG A 603 -7.01 0.71 -37.39
CA ARG A 603 -5.56 0.95 -37.25
C ARG A 603 -4.79 0.81 -38.55
N SER A 604 -5.19 -0.14 -39.41
CA SER A 604 -4.53 -0.40 -40.69
C SER A 604 -4.96 0.55 -41.81
N GLY A 605 -6.02 1.35 -41.60
CA GLY A 605 -6.59 2.24 -42.62
C GLY A 605 -7.25 1.52 -43.78
N LYS A 606 -7.38 0.18 -43.73
CA LYS A 606 -8.09 -0.67 -44.71
C LYS A 606 -9.59 -0.70 -44.42
N MET A 607 -10.17 0.46 -44.18
CA MET A 607 -11.60 0.61 -43.98
C MET A 607 -12.29 0.60 -45.34
N ASP A 608 -13.24 -0.31 -45.51
CA ASP A 608 -14.13 -0.28 -46.67
C ASP A 608 -15.15 0.88 -46.54
N ASP A 609 -15.84 1.21 -47.62
CA ASP A 609 -16.81 2.32 -47.62
C ASP A 609 -17.91 2.13 -46.56
N GLY A 610 -18.25 0.87 -46.22
CA GLY A 610 -19.20 0.53 -45.17
C GLY A 610 -18.66 0.79 -43.76
N ASP A 611 -17.39 0.47 -43.50
CA ASP A 611 -16.69 0.77 -42.26
C ASP A 611 -16.55 2.29 -42.07
N TRP A 612 -16.26 3.04 -43.13
CA TRP A 612 -16.24 4.50 -43.10
C TRP A 612 -17.61 5.10 -42.79
N GLN A 613 -18.68 4.55 -43.37
CA GLN A 613 -20.05 4.97 -43.07
C GLN A 613 -20.43 4.69 -41.61
N LYS A 614 -20.10 3.50 -41.08
CA LYS A 614 -20.33 3.16 -39.68
C LYS A 614 -19.58 4.10 -38.75
N LEU A 615 -18.28 4.32 -39.01
CA LEU A 615 -17.45 5.20 -38.19
C LEU A 615 -17.97 6.63 -38.22
N ALA A 616 -18.26 7.19 -39.41
CA ALA A 616 -18.81 8.54 -39.56
C ALA A 616 -20.15 8.70 -38.83
N GLY A 617 -21.01 7.68 -38.88
CA GLY A 617 -22.29 7.65 -38.17
C GLY A 617 -22.15 7.66 -36.64
N THR A 618 -21.11 7.05 -36.10
CA THR A 618 -20.81 7.05 -34.65
C THR A 618 -19.95 8.22 -34.18
N MET A 619 -19.12 8.79 -35.06
CA MET A 619 -18.17 9.85 -34.70
C MET A 619 -18.86 11.11 -34.19
N GLY A 620 -20.02 11.46 -34.75
CA GLY A 620 -20.84 12.57 -34.23
C GLY A 620 -21.30 12.33 -32.80
N LYS A 621 -21.86 11.15 -32.50
CA LYS A 621 -22.32 10.78 -31.16
C LYS A 621 -21.20 10.76 -30.13
N VAL A 622 -20.04 10.23 -30.51
CA VAL A 622 -18.86 10.15 -29.62
C VAL A 622 -18.25 11.54 -29.39
N ALA A 623 -18.24 12.41 -30.40
CA ALA A 623 -17.70 13.78 -30.27
C ALA A 623 -18.59 14.69 -29.39
N GLU A 624 -19.90 14.45 -29.38
CA GLU A 624 -20.86 15.18 -28.54
C GLU A 624 -20.94 14.63 -27.10
N ALA A 625 -20.44 13.41 -26.85
CA ALA A 625 -20.52 12.77 -25.56
C ALA A 625 -19.64 13.48 -24.50
N PRO A 626 -20.11 13.65 -23.25
CA PRO A 626 -19.36 14.27 -22.17
C PRO A 626 -18.31 13.30 -21.56
N LEU A 627 -17.40 12.76 -22.38
CA LEU A 627 -16.34 11.85 -21.96
C LEU A 627 -14.97 12.56 -21.93
N PHE A 628 -14.29 12.51 -20.80
CA PHE A 628 -12.98 13.12 -20.58
C PHE A 628 -11.90 12.03 -20.42
N ILE A 629 -10.72 12.23 -21.00
CA ILE A 629 -9.60 11.27 -20.90
C ILE A 629 -8.33 12.00 -20.47
N ASP A 630 -7.72 11.50 -19.41
CA ASP A 630 -6.44 11.98 -18.88
C ASP A 630 -5.42 10.83 -18.87
N ASP A 631 -4.39 10.96 -19.70
CA ASP A 631 -3.32 9.99 -19.91
C ASP A 631 -1.97 10.46 -19.32
N SER A 632 -2.02 11.38 -18.34
CA SER A 632 -0.81 11.85 -17.67
C SER A 632 -0.14 10.70 -16.88
N PRO A 633 1.16 10.41 -17.09
CA PRO A 633 1.84 9.36 -16.36
C PRO A 633 2.03 9.74 -14.88
N ASN A 634 2.11 8.75 -13.98
CA ASN A 634 2.49 8.90 -12.57
C ASN A 634 1.65 9.91 -11.75
N MET A 635 0.35 10.04 -12.04
CA MET A 635 -0.52 10.95 -11.30
C MET A 635 -0.66 10.56 -9.83
N SER A 636 -0.59 11.57 -8.95
CA SER A 636 -0.94 11.39 -7.54
C SER A 636 -2.45 11.41 -7.34
N LEU A 637 -2.93 10.81 -6.24
CA LEU A 637 -4.35 10.83 -5.92
C LEU A 637 -4.89 12.26 -5.69
N MET A 638 -4.06 13.17 -5.19
CA MET A 638 -4.46 14.57 -4.98
C MET A 638 -4.74 15.28 -6.31
N GLU A 639 -3.92 15.01 -7.33
CA GLU A 639 -4.14 15.53 -8.69
C GLU A 639 -5.42 14.95 -9.31
N ILE A 640 -5.63 13.64 -9.18
CA ILE A 640 -6.87 12.97 -9.64
C ILE A 640 -8.09 13.59 -8.96
N ARG A 641 -8.05 13.75 -7.63
CA ARG A 641 -9.12 14.39 -6.85
C ARG A 641 -9.39 15.82 -7.30
N ALA A 642 -8.36 16.64 -7.50
CA ALA A 642 -8.49 18.02 -7.98
C ALA A 642 -9.11 18.08 -9.39
N LYS A 643 -8.69 17.19 -10.30
CA LYS A 643 -9.24 17.07 -11.66
C LYS A 643 -10.71 16.64 -11.62
N CYS A 644 -11.06 15.63 -10.82
CA CYS A 644 -12.43 15.17 -10.65
C CYS A 644 -13.33 16.28 -10.08
N ARG A 645 -12.90 17.01 -9.04
CA ARG A 645 -13.65 18.14 -8.47
C ARG A 645 -13.97 19.21 -9.52
N ARG A 646 -12.97 19.59 -10.33
CA ARG A 646 -13.14 20.57 -11.41
C ARG A 646 -14.13 20.08 -12.48
N LEU A 647 -14.09 18.80 -12.83
CA LEU A 647 -15.04 18.20 -13.76
C LEU A 647 -16.45 18.11 -13.18
N LYS A 648 -16.59 17.75 -11.89
CA LYS A 648 -17.88 17.73 -11.18
C LYS A 648 -18.55 19.11 -11.18
N GLN A 649 -17.79 20.17 -10.92
CA GLN A 649 -18.31 21.54 -10.91
C GLN A 649 -18.74 22.04 -12.30
N ARG A 650 -17.97 21.72 -13.35
CA ARG A 650 -18.22 22.24 -14.71
C ARG A 650 -19.20 21.41 -15.53
N HIS A 651 -19.22 20.10 -15.33
CA HIS A 651 -19.91 19.15 -16.19
C HIS A 651 -20.77 18.13 -15.43
N ASP A 652 -20.96 18.30 -14.11
CA ASP A 652 -21.71 17.37 -13.24
C ASP A 652 -21.30 15.90 -13.46
N LEU A 653 -20.00 15.64 -13.28
CA LEU A 653 -19.39 14.32 -13.36
C LEU A 653 -20.24 13.24 -12.66
N LYS A 654 -20.47 12.12 -13.35
CA LYS A 654 -21.27 10.98 -12.92
C LYS A 654 -20.49 9.68 -12.79
N LEU A 655 -19.34 9.53 -13.45
CA LEU A 655 -18.53 8.30 -13.38
C LEU A 655 -17.03 8.61 -13.49
N VAL A 656 -16.23 7.93 -12.67
CA VAL A 656 -14.76 7.97 -12.71
C VAL A 656 -14.23 6.56 -12.98
N VAL A 657 -13.30 6.41 -13.93
CA VAL A 657 -12.58 5.16 -14.20
C VAL A 657 -11.08 5.41 -14.06
N ILE A 658 -10.37 4.52 -13.37
CA ILE A 658 -8.92 4.57 -13.14
C ILE A 658 -8.28 3.26 -13.60
N ASP A 659 -7.37 3.34 -14.58
CA ASP A 659 -6.74 2.20 -15.26
C ASP A 659 -5.21 2.32 -15.24
N TYR A 660 -4.45 1.54 -14.47
CA TYR A 660 -4.84 0.64 -13.38
C TYR A 660 -4.26 1.10 -12.03
N LEU A 661 -4.94 0.74 -10.94
CA LEU A 661 -4.72 1.25 -9.58
C LEU A 661 -3.27 1.06 -9.11
N GLN A 662 -2.64 -0.05 -9.47
CA GLN A 662 -1.24 -0.36 -9.16
C GLN A 662 -0.22 0.38 -10.05
N LEU A 663 -0.56 1.48 -10.72
CA LEU A 663 0.42 2.45 -11.29
C LEU A 663 0.38 3.81 -10.59
N MET A 664 -0.52 3.99 -9.63
CA MET A 664 -0.57 5.22 -8.85
C MET A 664 0.66 5.32 -7.93
N SER A 665 1.06 6.55 -7.64
CA SER A 665 2.09 6.88 -6.66
C SER A 665 1.50 7.77 -5.56
N SER A 666 1.87 7.49 -4.33
CA SER A 666 1.44 8.24 -3.14
C SER A 666 2.21 9.54 -2.93
N GLY A 667 3.27 9.81 -3.71
CA GLY A 667 4.16 10.96 -3.53
C GLY A 667 4.99 10.92 -2.24
N LYS A 668 4.77 9.93 -1.37
CA LYS A 668 5.55 9.66 -0.15
C LYS A 668 6.43 8.42 -0.36
N ARG A 669 7.58 8.35 0.30
CA ARG A 669 8.34 7.09 0.41
C ARG A 669 7.54 6.13 1.30
N VAL A 670 6.93 5.12 0.69
CA VAL A 670 6.26 4.02 1.41
C VAL A 670 7.11 2.77 1.23
N GLU A 671 7.34 2.03 2.31
CA GLU A 671 8.27 0.88 2.31
C GLU A 671 7.71 -0.36 1.61
N SER A 672 6.37 -0.48 1.48
CA SER A 672 5.71 -1.63 0.84
C SER A 672 4.61 -1.21 -0.13
N ARG A 673 4.63 -1.79 -1.34
CA ARG A 673 3.61 -1.59 -2.39
C ARG A 673 2.20 -1.97 -1.92
N GLN A 674 2.09 -2.92 -1.00
CA GLN A 674 0.82 -3.39 -0.45
C GLN A 674 0.15 -2.35 0.46
N GLN A 675 0.96 -1.63 1.24
CA GLN A 675 0.50 -0.50 2.04
C GLN A 675 0.02 0.63 1.14
N GLU A 676 0.76 0.91 0.07
CA GLU A 676 0.42 1.95 -0.90
C GLU A 676 -0.91 1.66 -1.61
N VAL A 677 -1.13 0.41 -2.06
CA VAL A 677 -2.38 -0.04 -2.68
C VAL A 677 -3.57 0.02 -1.71
N SER A 678 -3.36 -0.30 -0.43
CA SER A 678 -4.41 -0.19 0.61
C SER A 678 -4.79 1.27 0.88
N GLU A 679 -3.81 2.18 0.93
CA GLU A 679 -4.06 3.61 1.06
C GLU A 679 -4.83 4.18 -0.15
N PHE A 680 -4.49 3.75 -1.37
CA PHE A 680 -5.23 4.13 -2.57
C PHE A 680 -6.68 3.66 -2.53
N SER A 681 -6.92 2.41 -2.12
CA SER A 681 -8.27 1.85 -1.99
C SER A 681 -9.16 2.72 -1.09
N ARG A 682 -8.71 3.02 0.13
CA ARG A 682 -9.43 3.89 1.08
C ARG A 682 -9.68 5.28 0.52
N ALA A 683 -8.64 5.88 -0.06
CA ALA A 683 -8.73 7.25 -0.48
C ALA A 683 -9.57 7.42 -1.77
N LEU A 684 -9.63 6.40 -2.63
CA LEU A 684 -10.61 6.32 -3.72
C LEU A 684 -12.05 6.14 -3.22
N LYS A 685 -12.25 5.36 -2.15
CA LYS A 685 -13.57 5.27 -1.50
C LYS A 685 -14.02 6.61 -0.91
N LEU A 686 -13.12 7.37 -0.31
CA LEU A 686 -13.41 8.72 0.17
C LEU A 686 -13.72 9.66 -0.99
N LEU A 687 -12.97 9.59 -2.09
CA LEU A 687 -13.24 10.36 -3.31
C LEU A 687 -14.64 10.07 -3.87
N ALA A 688 -15.03 8.79 -3.92
CA ALA A 688 -16.35 8.38 -4.41
C ALA A 688 -17.47 9.00 -3.56
N LYS A 689 -17.36 8.91 -2.23
CA LYS A 689 -18.34 9.49 -1.28
C LYS A 689 -18.39 11.00 -1.36
N GLU A 690 -17.24 11.66 -1.41
CA GLU A 690 -17.15 13.12 -1.44
C GLU A 690 -17.80 13.72 -2.68
N LEU A 691 -17.57 13.12 -3.85
CA LEU A 691 -18.10 13.62 -5.11
C LEU A 691 -19.50 13.08 -5.43
N GLU A 692 -20.00 12.14 -4.62
CA GLU A 692 -21.23 11.38 -4.88
C GLU A 692 -21.23 10.79 -6.30
N VAL A 693 -20.14 10.12 -6.67
CA VAL A 693 -20.00 9.42 -7.97
C VAL A 693 -19.45 8.01 -7.78
N PRO A 694 -19.89 7.03 -8.59
CA PRO A 694 -19.20 5.75 -8.70
C PRO A 694 -17.77 5.93 -9.23
N VAL A 695 -16.81 5.27 -8.56
CA VAL A 695 -15.40 5.21 -8.95
C VAL A 695 -15.04 3.76 -9.28
N ILE A 696 -14.71 3.48 -10.54
CA ILE A 696 -14.22 2.18 -11.01
C ILE A 696 -12.70 2.18 -10.95
N ALA A 697 -12.14 1.33 -10.11
CA ALA A 697 -10.71 1.06 -10.04
C ALA A 697 -10.39 -0.28 -10.70
N ILE A 698 -9.57 -0.27 -11.75
CA ILE A 698 -9.09 -1.49 -12.39
C ILE A 698 -7.89 -2.02 -11.59
N SER A 699 -7.95 -3.29 -11.20
CA SER A 699 -6.90 -3.98 -10.45
C SER A 699 -6.51 -5.27 -11.14
N GLN A 700 -5.24 -5.67 -11.05
CA GLN A 700 -4.82 -6.99 -11.49
C GLN A 700 -5.09 -8.07 -10.41
N LEU A 701 -5.29 -9.32 -10.85
CA LEU A 701 -5.39 -10.50 -9.98
C LEU A 701 -4.06 -11.25 -9.88
N ASN A 702 -3.77 -11.79 -8.70
CA ASN A 702 -2.68 -12.72 -8.45
C ASN A 702 -2.90 -14.07 -9.20
N ARG A 703 -1.89 -14.95 -9.15
CA ARG A 703 -1.85 -16.23 -9.90
C ARG A 703 -2.56 -17.40 -9.20
N GLY A 704 -3.21 -17.17 -8.06
CA GLY A 704 -3.95 -18.18 -7.28
C GLY A 704 -4.99 -19.00 -8.05
N PRO A 705 -5.76 -18.45 -9.01
CA PRO A 705 -6.72 -19.24 -9.78
C PRO A 705 -6.09 -20.32 -10.66
N GLU A 706 -4.87 -20.10 -11.18
CA GLU A 706 -4.24 -21.01 -12.15
C GLU A 706 -3.78 -22.34 -11.54
N GLN A 707 -3.54 -22.35 -10.22
CA GLN A 707 -3.11 -23.53 -9.48
C GLN A 707 -4.29 -24.39 -9.00
N ARG A 708 -5.53 -23.88 -9.15
CA ARG A 708 -6.75 -24.59 -8.74
C ARG A 708 -7.33 -25.39 -9.90
N GLY A 709 -7.99 -26.50 -9.58
CA GLY A 709 -8.72 -27.29 -10.56
C GLY A 709 -9.86 -26.51 -11.22
N ASP A 710 -10.51 -25.62 -10.47
CA ASP A 710 -11.43 -24.60 -10.98
C ASP A 710 -10.66 -23.28 -11.14
N LYS A 711 -10.32 -22.94 -12.39
CA LYS A 711 -9.52 -21.75 -12.76
C LYS A 711 -10.31 -20.43 -12.65
N LYS A 712 -11.52 -20.48 -12.07
CA LYS A 712 -12.30 -19.27 -11.77
C LYS A 712 -11.61 -18.42 -10.70
N PRO A 713 -11.46 -17.11 -10.95
CA PRO A 713 -10.95 -16.18 -9.96
C PRO A 713 -11.92 -16.04 -8.79
N GLN A 714 -11.34 -15.87 -7.61
CA GLN A 714 -12.01 -15.74 -6.33
C GLN A 714 -11.51 -14.48 -5.63
N MET A 715 -12.22 -14.03 -4.59
CA MET A 715 -11.81 -12.87 -3.78
C MET A 715 -10.41 -13.04 -3.16
N SER A 716 -9.93 -14.27 -2.96
CA SER A 716 -8.55 -14.55 -2.54
C SER A 716 -7.50 -14.11 -3.55
N ASP A 717 -7.87 -13.95 -4.82
CA ASP A 717 -6.93 -13.70 -5.89
C ASP A 717 -6.71 -12.21 -6.15
N LEU A 718 -7.58 -11.36 -5.62
CA LEU A 718 -7.34 -9.92 -5.50
C LEU A 718 -6.27 -9.59 -4.43
N ARG A 719 -5.91 -10.58 -3.61
CA ARG A 719 -5.11 -10.39 -2.39
C ARG A 719 -3.63 -10.61 -2.67
N GLU A 720 -2.84 -9.57 -2.51
CA GLU A 720 -1.41 -9.71 -2.26
C GLU A 720 -1.08 -9.84 -0.76
N SER A 721 -2.09 -9.73 0.11
CA SER A 721 -1.94 -9.75 1.57
C SER A 721 -1.58 -11.13 2.13
N GLY A 722 -0.87 -11.14 3.25
CA GLY A 722 -0.51 -12.37 3.94
C GLY A 722 -1.67 -13.04 4.65
N CYS A 723 -1.43 -14.30 5.02
CA CYS A 723 -2.42 -15.20 5.62
C CYS A 723 -1.88 -15.82 6.91
N PHE A 724 -2.79 -16.37 7.70
CA PHE A 724 -2.51 -17.01 8.99
C PHE A 724 -2.88 -18.50 8.97
N PRO A 725 -2.13 -19.40 9.61
CA PRO A 725 -2.54 -20.79 9.80
C PRO A 725 -3.75 -20.92 10.74
N GLU A 726 -4.41 -22.07 10.68
CA GLU A 726 -5.68 -22.36 11.38
C GLU A 726 -5.63 -22.12 12.90
N ASP A 727 -4.47 -22.34 13.52
CA ASP A 727 -4.24 -22.26 14.96
C ASP A 727 -4.04 -20.82 15.46
N THR A 728 -4.02 -19.85 14.55
CA THR A 728 -3.96 -18.42 14.88
C THR A 728 -5.21 -17.98 15.61
N LYS A 729 -5.02 -17.30 16.73
CA LYS A 729 -6.03 -16.90 17.70
C LYS A 729 -6.38 -15.44 17.56
N ILE A 730 -7.66 -15.15 17.33
CA ILE A 730 -8.20 -13.79 17.20
C ILE A 730 -8.80 -13.35 18.53
N LEU A 731 -8.46 -12.14 18.98
CA LEU A 731 -8.98 -11.59 20.23
C LEU A 731 -10.39 -11.02 20.04
N ARG A 732 -11.37 -11.63 20.73
CA ARG A 732 -12.79 -11.25 20.64
C ARG A 732 -13.14 -10.10 21.60
N ALA A 733 -13.90 -9.13 21.10
CA ALA A 733 -14.35 -7.98 21.87
C ALA A 733 -15.56 -8.27 22.78
N ASP A 734 -16.41 -9.23 22.39
CA ASP A 734 -17.60 -9.59 23.17
C ASP A 734 -17.29 -10.49 24.36
N THR A 735 -16.35 -11.44 24.18
CA THR A 735 -15.96 -12.42 25.19
C THR A 735 -14.65 -12.10 25.92
N GLY A 736 -13.77 -11.29 25.32
CA GLY A 736 -12.42 -11.04 25.86
C GLY A 736 -11.49 -12.27 25.80
N ALA A 737 -12.00 -13.43 25.38
CA ALA A 737 -11.25 -14.63 25.05
C ALA A 737 -10.70 -14.58 23.62
N GLU A 738 -9.91 -15.59 23.26
CA GLU A 738 -9.47 -15.81 21.89
C GLU A 738 -10.20 -17.00 21.26
N THR A 739 -10.41 -16.94 19.95
CA THR A 739 -10.96 -18.03 19.13
C THR A 739 -10.05 -18.25 17.94
N THR A 740 -9.82 -19.50 17.54
CA THR A 740 -8.92 -19.78 16.42
C THR A 740 -9.61 -19.47 15.08
N LEU A 741 -8.83 -19.13 14.05
CA LEU A 741 -9.35 -18.97 12.69
C LEU A 741 -10.01 -20.26 12.19
N GLY A 742 -9.42 -21.43 12.50
CA GLY A 742 -9.99 -22.73 12.15
C GLY A 742 -11.38 -22.97 12.78
N GLU A 743 -11.57 -22.60 14.05
CA GLU A 743 -12.88 -22.69 14.72
C GLU A 743 -13.90 -21.73 14.10
N LEU A 744 -13.52 -20.48 13.85
CA LEU A 744 -14.38 -19.48 13.22
C LEU A 744 -14.83 -19.92 11.82
N PHE A 745 -13.91 -20.50 11.05
CA PHE A 745 -14.21 -21.06 9.74
C PHE A 745 -15.14 -22.27 9.82
N ALA A 746 -14.84 -23.25 10.70
CA ALA A 746 -15.65 -24.46 10.86
C ALA A 746 -17.10 -24.15 11.30
N LEU A 747 -17.29 -23.08 12.08
CA LEU A 747 -18.60 -22.60 12.51
C LEU A 747 -19.29 -21.69 11.48
N ASN A 748 -18.62 -21.37 10.36
CA ASN A 748 -19.06 -20.36 9.39
C ASN A 748 -19.49 -19.05 10.08
N ALA A 749 -18.70 -18.63 11.07
CA ALA A 749 -19.04 -17.54 11.96
C ALA A 749 -19.03 -16.20 11.21
N LYS A 750 -20.11 -15.42 11.39
CA LYS A 750 -20.27 -14.08 10.84
C LYS A 750 -20.53 -13.08 11.97
N ASP A 751 -20.20 -11.81 11.71
CA ASP A 751 -20.40 -10.68 12.62
C ASP A 751 -19.79 -10.89 14.02
N VAL A 752 -18.61 -11.49 14.09
CA VAL A 752 -17.91 -11.77 15.34
C VAL A 752 -17.23 -10.48 15.83
N PRO A 753 -17.56 -9.95 17.02
CA PRO A 753 -16.93 -8.73 17.52
C PRO A 753 -15.46 -8.99 17.86
N VAL A 754 -14.55 -8.19 17.29
CA VAL A 754 -13.10 -8.27 17.48
C VAL A 754 -12.51 -6.91 17.83
N TRP A 755 -11.35 -6.91 18.50
CA TRP A 755 -10.59 -5.69 18.74
C TRP A 755 -9.73 -5.33 17.52
N ALA A 756 -9.88 -4.09 17.06
CA ALA A 756 -9.10 -3.44 16.02
C ALA A 756 -8.54 -2.10 16.53
N LEU A 757 -7.70 -1.44 15.74
CA LEU A 757 -7.10 -0.14 16.01
C LEU A 757 -7.67 0.91 15.04
N ASN A 758 -8.00 2.09 15.54
CA ASN A 758 -8.34 3.25 14.72
C ASN A 758 -7.09 4.00 14.23
N ASP A 759 -7.28 5.10 13.49
CA ASP A 759 -6.17 5.94 12.98
C ASP A 759 -5.31 6.58 14.11
N ARG A 760 -5.84 6.66 15.34
CA ARG A 760 -5.11 7.10 16.54
C ARG A 760 -4.44 5.95 17.31
N LEU A 761 -4.42 4.74 16.74
CA LEU A 761 -3.87 3.53 17.34
C LEU A 761 -4.51 3.18 18.69
N GLN A 762 -5.80 3.48 18.83
CA GLN A 762 -6.63 3.15 20.00
C GLN A 762 -7.59 2.00 19.67
N TYR A 763 -7.93 1.21 20.69
CA TYR A 763 -8.84 0.08 20.50
C TYR A 763 -10.24 0.52 20.12
N VAL A 764 -10.71 -0.01 19.00
CA VAL A 764 -12.09 0.12 18.54
C VAL A 764 -12.67 -1.25 18.29
N ARG A 765 -13.95 -1.40 18.63
CA ARG A 765 -14.72 -2.58 18.30
C ARG A 765 -15.03 -2.58 16.81
N ARG A 766 -14.80 -3.72 16.16
CA ARG A 766 -15.23 -4.00 14.79
C ARG A 766 -15.77 -5.41 14.66
N HIS A 767 -16.41 -5.72 13.55
CA HIS A 767 -17.00 -7.03 13.31
C HIS A 767 -16.20 -7.76 12.23
N LEU A 768 -15.71 -8.94 12.60
CA LEU A 768 -15.18 -9.92 11.67
C LEU A 768 -16.37 -10.60 10.99
N THR A 769 -16.49 -10.46 9.68
CA THR A 769 -17.64 -10.98 8.93
C THR A 769 -17.40 -12.35 8.34
N HIS A 770 -16.18 -12.67 7.91
CA HIS A 770 -15.86 -13.93 7.26
C HIS A 770 -14.43 -14.37 7.57
N VAL A 771 -14.25 -15.67 7.79
CA VAL A 771 -12.96 -16.37 7.70
C VAL A 771 -13.05 -17.36 6.55
N PHE A 772 -12.01 -17.48 5.73
CA PHE A 772 -12.00 -18.43 4.62
C PHE A 772 -10.56 -18.94 4.36
N PRO A 773 -10.41 -20.15 3.81
CA PRO A 773 -9.12 -20.73 3.50
C PRO A 773 -8.52 -20.10 2.23
N THR A 774 -7.20 -19.89 2.24
CA THR A 774 -6.43 -19.29 1.14
C THR A 774 -5.44 -20.28 0.52
N GLY A 775 -5.61 -21.57 0.81
CA GLY A 775 -4.76 -22.67 0.32
C GLY A 775 -3.59 -23.02 1.24
N VAL A 776 -2.66 -23.82 0.73
CA VAL A 776 -1.43 -24.22 1.43
C VAL A 776 -0.31 -23.27 1.03
N LYS A 777 0.34 -22.63 2.00
CA LYS A 777 1.43 -21.65 1.76
C LYS A 777 2.60 -21.86 2.72
N PRO A 778 3.83 -21.46 2.35
CA PRO A 778 4.96 -21.39 3.29
C PRO A 778 4.68 -20.40 4.42
N VAL A 779 4.94 -20.84 5.65
CA VAL A 779 4.68 -20.09 6.89
C VAL A 779 5.97 -19.93 7.69
N PHE A 780 6.11 -18.78 8.32
CA PHE A 780 7.22 -18.40 9.19
C PHE A 780 6.69 -18.12 10.58
N ARG A 781 7.46 -18.50 11.60
CA ARG A 781 7.20 -18.22 13.01
C ARG A 781 8.01 -17.01 13.44
N MET A 782 7.33 -15.96 13.85
CA MET A 782 7.93 -14.78 14.46
C MET A 782 7.76 -14.85 15.98
N ARG A 783 8.86 -14.67 16.72
CA ARG A 783 8.90 -14.59 18.19
C ARG A 783 9.34 -13.21 18.64
N LEU A 784 8.63 -12.66 19.63
CA LEU A 784 8.94 -11.35 20.22
C LEU A 784 9.64 -11.47 21.58
N SER A 785 10.23 -10.37 22.03
CA SER A 785 10.96 -10.28 23.30
C SER A 785 10.05 -10.51 24.51
N SER A 786 8.75 -10.21 24.43
CA SER A 786 7.77 -10.58 25.47
C SER A 786 7.47 -12.07 25.52
N GLY A 787 7.94 -12.85 24.53
CA GLY A 787 7.66 -14.27 24.39
C GLY A 787 6.34 -14.57 23.69
N LYS A 788 5.67 -13.57 23.11
CA LYS A 788 4.56 -13.77 22.15
C LYS A 788 5.10 -14.36 20.85
N GLU A 789 4.30 -15.21 20.23
CA GLU A 789 4.65 -15.91 18.99
C GLU A 789 3.44 -15.92 18.05
N VAL A 790 3.69 -15.68 16.77
CA VAL A 790 2.71 -15.78 15.70
C VAL A 790 3.33 -16.48 14.51
N GLU A 791 2.52 -17.25 13.80
CA GLU A 791 2.90 -17.87 12.54
C GLU A 791 2.11 -17.20 11.42
N ALA A 792 2.77 -16.78 10.35
CA ALA A 792 2.11 -16.16 9.20
C ALA A 792 2.92 -16.37 7.91
N THR A 793 2.32 -16.09 6.76
CA THR A 793 3.06 -16.07 5.49
C THR A 793 4.01 -14.86 5.42
N ALA A 794 5.07 -14.93 4.62
CA ALA A 794 6.10 -13.88 4.53
C ALA A 794 5.52 -12.50 4.16
N ASN A 795 4.48 -12.46 3.33
CA ASN A 795 3.80 -11.24 2.92
C ASN A 795 2.78 -10.70 3.95
N HIS A 796 2.68 -11.27 5.17
CA HIS A 796 1.72 -10.78 6.17
C HIS A 796 2.22 -9.49 6.84
N PRO A 797 1.48 -8.36 6.77
CA PRO A 797 1.91 -7.12 7.40
C PRO A 797 1.67 -7.10 8.91
N PHE A 798 2.63 -6.56 9.65
CA PHE A 798 2.55 -6.24 11.07
C PHE A 798 2.85 -4.77 11.30
N LEU A 799 2.21 -4.17 12.31
CA LEU A 799 2.35 -2.74 12.57
C LEU A 799 3.72 -2.41 13.17
N THR A 800 4.55 -1.65 12.45
CA THR A 800 5.81 -1.05 12.89
C THR A 800 5.62 0.47 13.12
N TYR A 801 6.70 1.18 13.48
CA TYR A 801 6.63 2.64 13.65
C TYR A 801 6.32 3.36 12.33
N ASP A 802 6.97 2.91 11.26
CA ASP A 802 6.95 3.55 9.94
C ASP A 802 5.74 3.11 9.09
N GLY A 803 4.98 2.12 9.54
CA GLY A 803 3.76 1.67 8.88
C GLY A 803 3.50 0.18 9.06
N TRP A 804 2.91 -0.44 8.05
CA TRP A 804 2.64 -1.89 8.05
C TRP A 804 3.73 -2.59 7.25
N THR A 805 4.60 -3.34 7.93
CA THR A 805 5.75 -4.01 7.30
C THR A 805 5.48 -5.51 7.19
N ALA A 806 5.73 -6.11 6.03
CA ALA A 806 5.54 -7.55 5.82
C ALA A 806 6.53 -8.38 6.65
N LEU A 807 6.10 -9.56 7.12
CA LEU A 807 6.94 -10.44 7.93
C LEU A 807 8.29 -10.76 7.29
N GLY A 808 8.33 -10.94 5.97
CA GLY A 808 9.54 -11.23 5.21
C GLY A 808 10.55 -10.07 5.17
N ASP A 809 10.07 -8.85 5.39
CA ASP A 809 10.89 -7.62 5.43
C ASP A 809 11.28 -7.23 6.87
N LEU A 810 10.75 -7.93 7.87
CA LEU A 810 11.13 -7.72 9.26
C LEU A 810 12.47 -8.38 9.57
N GLU A 811 13.32 -7.67 10.29
CA GLU A 811 14.58 -8.20 10.81
C GLU A 811 14.52 -8.42 12.32
N VAL A 812 15.45 -9.22 12.84
CA VAL A 812 15.65 -9.34 14.29
C VAL A 812 16.08 -7.98 14.84
N GLY A 813 15.34 -7.47 15.82
CA GLY A 813 15.50 -6.12 16.35
C GLY A 813 14.41 -5.13 15.90
N SER A 814 13.64 -5.46 14.85
CA SER A 814 12.46 -4.66 14.47
C SER A 814 11.44 -4.61 15.60
N ARG A 815 10.71 -3.49 15.73
CA ARG A 815 9.71 -3.31 16.78
C ARG A 815 8.30 -3.30 16.19
N ILE A 816 7.43 -4.12 16.73
CA ILE A 816 6.05 -4.26 16.27
C ILE A 816 5.04 -3.95 17.38
N GLY A 817 3.85 -3.50 16.98
CA GLY A 817 2.76 -3.14 17.88
C GLY A 817 2.08 -4.36 18.50
N VAL A 818 2.10 -4.44 19.83
CA VAL A 818 1.34 -5.43 20.61
C VAL A 818 0.43 -4.72 21.61
N PRO A 819 -0.62 -5.38 22.13
CA PRO A 819 -1.48 -4.76 23.13
C PRO A 819 -0.79 -4.39 24.42
N ARG A 820 -0.99 -3.15 24.86
CA ARG A 820 -0.57 -2.64 26.18
C ARG A 820 -1.58 -2.95 27.27
N HIS A 821 -2.86 -2.93 26.92
CA HIS A 821 -3.98 -3.36 27.76
C HIS A 821 -5.07 -3.97 26.89
N VAL A 822 -6.00 -4.70 27.51
CA VAL A 822 -7.20 -5.20 26.83
C VAL A 822 -8.44 -4.64 27.55
N PRO A 823 -9.38 -3.99 26.84
CA PRO A 823 -10.62 -3.53 27.45
C PRO A 823 -11.49 -4.68 27.99
N GLY A 824 -12.51 -4.35 28.79
CA GLY A 824 -13.45 -5.36 29.28
C GLY A 824 -14.34 -5.95 28.19
N PRO A 825 -14.77 -7.23 28.31
CA PRO A 825 -15.70 -7.85 27.39
C PRO A 825 -17.09 -7.22 27.55
N GLU A 826 -17.88 -7.27 26.49
CA GLU A 826 -19.28 -6.85 26.48
C GLU A 826 -20.12 -7.68 27.45
N LYS A 827 -19.88 -8.99 27.49
CA LYS A 827 -20.55 -9.90 28.40
C LYS A 827 -19.71 -10.13 29.64
N ASN A 828 -20.18 -9.57 30.75
CA ASN A 828 -19.67 -9.95 32.07
C ASN A 828 -20.58 -11.05 32.65
N VAL A 829 -19.98 -12.18 33.01
CA VAL A 829 -20.67 -13.27 33.69
C VAL A 829 -20.06 -13.40 35.07
N GLU A 830 -20.82 -13.06 36.09
CA GLU A 830 -20.36 -13.16 37.48
C GLU A 830 -20.55 -14.60 37.97
N TRP A 831 -19.53 -15.12 38.67
CA TRP A 831 -19.55 -16.44 39.28
C TRP A 831 -19.76 -16.36 40.78
N ASP A 832 -19.99 -17.51 41.41
CA ASP A 832 -19.74 -17.61 42.85
C ASP A 832 -18.22 -17.54 43.08
N ASP A 833 -17.77 -16.63 43.95
CA ASP A 833 -16.36 -16.45 44.31
C ASP A 833 -15.70 -17.77 44.76
N HIS A 834 -16.44 -18.64 45.44
CA HIS A 834 -15.95 -19.97 45.83
C HIS A 834 -15.57 -20.82 44.62
N LYS A 835 -16.33 -20.73 43.52
CA LYS A 835 -15.98 -21.44 42.28
C LYS A 835 -14.74 -20.85 41.63
N VAL A 836 -14.59 -19.52 41.64
CA VAL A 836 -13.38 -18.84 41.14
C VAL A 836 -12.14 -19.29 41.91
N VAL A 837 -12.21 -19.31 43.24
CA VAL A 837 -11.15 -19.79 44.14
C VAL A 837 -10.85 -21.27 43.90
N MET A 838 -11.89 -22.13 43.82
CA MET A 838 -11.73 -23.55 43.55
C MET A 838 -10.97 -23.79 42.23
N LEU A 839 -11.37 -23.11 41.15
CA LEU A 839 -10.72 -23.27 39.84
C LEU A 839 -9.24 -22.87 39.91
N ALA A 840 -8.94 -21.72 40.51
CA ALA A 840 -7.59 -21.19 40.63
C ALA A 840 -6.64 -22.19 41.34
N HIS A 841 -7.07 -22.72 42.48
CA HIS A 841 -6.29 -23.70 43.24
C HIS A 841 -6.18 -25.06 42.53
N LEU A 842 -7.24 -25.51 41.85
CA LEU A 842 -7.20 -26.76 41.09
C LEU A 842 -6.27 -26.66 39.86
N LEU A 843 -6.27 -25.53 39.15
CA LEU A 843 -5.40 -25.32 38.00
C LEU A 843 -3.91 -25.30 38.37
N GLY A 844 -3.56 -24.77 39.54
CA GLY A 844 -2.23 -24.88 40.11
C GLY A 844 -1.92 -26.28 40.65
N ASP A 845 -2.09 -26.43 41.97
CA ASP A 845 -1.67 -27.63 42.73
C ASP A 845 -2.73 -28.75 42.78
N GLY A 846 -3.86 -28.60 42.08
CA GLY A 846 -4.88 -29.64 41.99
C GLY A 846 -4.54 -30.80 41.07
N SER A 847 -5.06 -31.97 41.43
CA SER A 847 -5.07 -33.19 40.60
C SER A 847 -6.50 -33.65 40.39
N PHE A 848 -6.91 -33.76 39.11
CA PHE A 848 -8.25 -34.18 38.68
C PHE A 848 -8.15 -35.10 37.45
N VAL A 849 -7.12 -35.96 37.44
CA VAL A 849 -6.87 -36.93 36.36
C VAL A 849 -7.90 -38.07 36.41
N GLU A 850 -8.24 -38.64 35.27
CA GLU A 850 -9.18 -39.76 35.20
C GLU A 850 -8.79 -40.92 36.11
N ARG A 851 -9.81 -41.58 36.68
CA ARG A 851 -9.66 -42.75 37.57
C ARG A 851 -8.85 -42.49 38.85
N GLN A 852 -8.64 -41.23 39.21
CA GLN A 852 -8.07 -40.84 40.50
C GLN A 852 -9.06 -39.94 41.27
N PRO A 853 -9.03 -39.94 42.62
CA PRO A 853 -9.78 -38.96 43.40
C PRO A 853 -9.32 -37.54 43.05
N ILE A 854 -10.24 -36.58 43.02
CA ILE A 854 -9.89 -35.16 42.93
C ILE A 854 -9.19 -34.77 44.23
N ARG A 855 -7.99 -34.19 44.12
CA ARG A 855 -7.19 -33.76 45.27
C ARG A 855 -6.59 -32.40 45.06
N TYR A 856 -6.34 -31.71 46.17
CA TYR A 856 -5.53 -30.50 46.24
C TYR A 856 -4.44 -30.71 47.29
N ALA A 857 -3.21 -30.28 47.04
CA ALA A 857 -2.12 -30.42 47.98
C ALA A 857 -1.46 -29.06 48.26
N SER A 858 -1.21 -28.75 49.53
CA SER A 858 -0.49 -27.54 49.91
C SER A 858 0.22 -27.71 51.25
N ILE A 859 1.24 -26.89 51.48
CA ILE A 859 1.90 -26.73 52.78
C ILE A 859 1.35 -25.53 53.56
N ASP A 860 0.54 -24.69 52.90
CA ASP A 860 0.01 -23.45 53.44
C ASP A 860 -1.43 -23.68 53.95
N GLU A 861 -1.63 -23.49 55.25
CA GLU A 861 -2.94 -23.68 55.89
C GLU A 861 -4.00 -22.70 55.40
N ARG A 862 -3.63 -21.46 55.02
CA ARG A 862 -4.57 -20.48 54.46
C ARG A 862 -5.07 -20.91 53.08
N ASN A 863 -4.25 -21.62 52.31
CA ASN A 863 -4.65 -22.22 51.03
C ASN A 863 -5.57 -23.43 51.24
N LEU A 864 -5.26 -24.30 52.22
CA LEU A 864 -6.11 -25.45 52.57
C LEU A 864 -7.48 -25.00 53.07
N SER A 865 -7.54 -23.93 53.88
CA SER A 865 -8.81 -23.31 54.31
C SER A 865 -9.59 -22.77 53.11
N ALA A 866 -8.96 -22.00 52.23
CA ALA A 866 -9.62 -21.43 51.05
C ALA A 866 -10.23 -22.51 50.14
N VAL A 867 -9.53 -23.61 49.90
CA VAL A 867 -10.07 -24.74 49.13
C VAL A 867 -11.18 -25.47 49.89
N SER A 868 -11.09 -25.55 51.21
CA SER A 868 -12.12 -26.17 52.03
C SER A 868 -13.43 -25.39 52.03
N ASP A 869 -13.33 -24.07 52.18
CA ASP A 869 -14.45 -23.14 52.08
C ASP A 869 -15.03 -23.17 50.66
N ALA A 870 -14.18 -23.16 49.64
CA ALA A 870 -14.60 -23.23 48.25
C ALA A 870 -15.33 -24.54 47.87
N ALA A 871 -15.03 -25.66 48.55
CA ALA A 871 -15.71 -26.94 48.33
C ALA A 871 -17.19 -26.91 48.74
N THR A 872 -17.59 -26.00 49.63
CA THR A 872 -18.98 -25.87 50.09
C THR A 872 -19.93 -25.47 48.96
N ALA A 873 -19.46 -24.70 47.97
CA ALA A 873 -20.22 -24.34 46.78
C ALA A 873 -20.59 -25.55 45.88
N PHE A 874 -19.93 -26.69 46.09
CA PHE A 874 -20.22 -27.97 45.43
C PHE A 874 -20.95 -28.96 46.35
N GLY A 875 -21.31 -28.54 47.57
CA GLY A 875 -21.85 -29.40 48.62
C GLY A 875 -20.84 -30.44 49.11
N ILE A 876 -19.55 -30.29 48.83
CA ILE A 876 -18.50 -31.26 49.16
C ILE A 876 -17.90 -30.92 50.51
N THR A 877 -17.77 -31.93 51.37
CA THR A 877 -16.94 -31.86 52.58
C THR A 877 -15.56 -32.42 52.24
N PRO A 878 -14.50 -31.58 52.21
CA PRO A 878 -13.14 -32.05 51.98
C PRO A 878 -12.71 -33.04 53.07
N VAL A 879 -11.95 -34.05 52.66
CA VAL A 879 -11.31 -34.99 53.58
C VAL A 879 -9.82 -34.68 53.61
N ARG A 880 -9.35 -34.25 54.78
CA ARG A 880 -7.94 -33.94 55.01
C ARG A 880 -7.19 -35.24 55.27
N ASP A 881 -6.25 -35.55 54.39
CA ASP A 881 -5.33 -36.68 54.55
C ASP A 881 -3.97 -36.15 55.05
N GLU A 882 -3.59 -36.57 56.26
CA GLU A 882 -2.27 -36.30 56.84
C GLU A 882 -1.48 -37.60 56.94
N TYR A 883 -0.33 -37.64 56.26
CA TYR A 883 0.58 -38.77 56.32
C TYR A 883 1.91 -38.29 56.90
N ALA A 884 2.44 -38.96 57.93
CA ALA A 884 3.68 -38.55 58.59
C ALA A 884 4.92 -38.48 57.66
N ALA A 885 4.87 -39.14 56.49
CA ALA A 885 5.94 -39.10 55.48
C ALA A 885 5.71 -38.07 54.35
N ALA A 886 4.52 -37.47 54.24
CA ALA A 886 4.20 -36.51 53.20
C ALA A 886 4.73 -35.11 53.57
N ARG A 887 5.39 -34.44 52.62
CA ARG A 887 5.91 -33.07 52.80
C ARG A 887 4.83 -31.98 52.67
N CYS A 888 3.58 -32.35 52.40
CA CYS A 888 2.43 -31.47 52.24
C CYS A 888 1.14 -32.16 52.67
N THR A 889 0.15 -31.36 53.10
CA THR A 889 -1.20 -31.82 53.43
C THR A 889 -2.01 -31.96 52.15
N THR A 890 -2.79 -33.03 52.02
CA THR A 890 -3.66 -33.25 50.85
C THR A 890 -5.13 -33.22 51.25
N LEU A 891 -5.95 -32.46 50.53
CA LEU A 891 -7.41 -32.50 50.62
C LEU A 891 -7.94 -33.41 49.51
N ARG A 892 -8.66 -34.46 49.86
CA ARG A 892 -9.52 -35.21 48.92
C ARG A 892 -10.88 -34.55 48.86
N LEU A 893 -11.42 -34.40 47.65
CA LEU A 893 -12.72 -33.77 47.39
C LEU A 893 -13.72 -34.84 46.90
N PRO A 894 -14.28 -35.68 47.80
CA PRO A 894 -15.20 -36.74 47.42
C PRO A 894 -16.55 -36.17 46.96
N ALA A 895 -17.28 -36.91 46.14
CA ALA A 895 -18.66 -36.54 45.82
C ALA A 895 -19.53 -36.60 47.09
N PRO A 896 -20.54 -35.71 47.24
CA PRO A 896 -21.41 -35.70 48.42
C PRO A 896 -22.39 -36.89 48.45
N TYR A 897 -22.38 -37.71 47.40
CA TYR A 897 -23.21 -38.90 47.24
C TYR A 897 -22.40 -40.05 46.67
N ARG A 898 -22.96 -41.27 46.76
CA ARG A 898 -22.39 -42.46 46.15
C ARG A 898 -22.46 -42.36 44.62
N LEU A 899 -21.31 -42.54 43.96
CA LEU A 899 -21.22 -42.56 42.50
C LEU A 899 -21.85 -43.85 41.96
N THR A 900 -22.77 -43.72 41.00
CA THR A 900 -23.45 -44.81 40.27
C THR A 900 -23.41 -44.48 38.78
N HIS A 901 -23.88 -45.39 37.91
CA HIS A 901 -23.96 -45.12 36.47
C HIS A 901 -24.70 -43.80 36.20
N GLY A 902 -24.07 -42.88 35.45
CA GLY A 902 -24.62 -41.55 35.15
C GLY A 902 -24.49 -40.48 36.24
N LYS A 903 -23.92 -40.78 37.43
CA LYS A 903 -23.66 -39.78 38.48
C LYS A 903 -22.17 -39.53 38.63
N ARG A 904 -21.74 -38.28 38.45
CA ARG A 904 -20.33 -37.83 38.58
C ARG A 904 -20.12 -36.98 39.82
N ASN A 905 -18.86 -36.77 40.19
CA ASN A 905 -18.50 -35.78 41.22
C ASN A 905 -18.86 -34.38 40.69
N PRO A 906 -19.51 -33.51 41.48
CA PRO A 906 -19.92 -32.17 41.01
C PRO A 906 -18.76 -31.31 40.47
N ILE A 907 -17.56 -31.41 41.06
CA ILE A 907 -16.36 -30.72 40.55
C ILE A 907 -15.88 -31.38 39.26
N ALA A 908 -15.95 -32.72 39.15
CA ALA A 908 -15.56 -33.41 37.91
C ALA A 908 -16.48 -33.01 36.75
N GLU A 909 -17.79 -33.00 36.97
CA GLU A 909 -18.80 -32.59 35.99
C GLU A 909 -18.58 -31.14 35.55
N TRP A 910 -18.40 -30.23 36.52
CA TRP A 910 -18.12 -28.83 36.26
C TRP A 910 -16.81 -28.57 35.49
N LEU A 911 -15.75 -29.34 35.77
CA LEU A 911 -14.50 -29.27 35.01
C LEU A 911 -14.63 -29.90 33.62
N ASP A 912 -15.48 -30.91 33.44
CA ASP A 912 -15.77 -31.55 32.15
C ASP A 912 -16.45 -30.57 31.18
N ASP A 913 -17.41 -29.78 31.69
CA ASP A 913 -18.10 -28.74 30.93
C ASP A 913 -17.12 -27.69 30.35
N MET A 914 -15.95 -27.54 30.97
CA MET A 914 -14.88 -26.64 30.51
C MET A 914 -13.76 -27.34 29.74
N GLY A 915 -13.83 -28.66 29.56
CA GLY A 915 -12.78 -29.46 28.93
C GLY A 915 -11.50 -29.62 29.77
N LEU A 916 -11.58 -29.43 31.09
CA LEU A 916 -10.43 -29.50 32.00
C LEU A 916 -10.31 -30.84 32.73
N PHE A 917 -11.41 -31.58 32.96
CA PHE A 917 -11.34 -32.84 33.70
C PHE A 917 -10.45 -33.84 32.96
N GLY A 918 -9.59 -34.56 33.70
CA GLY A 918 -8.60 -35.47 33.11
C GLY A 918 -7.28 -34.81 32.68
N ALA A 919 -7.23 -33.47 32.52
CA ALA A 919 -6.03 -32.78 32.04
C ALA A 919 -4.86 -32.88 33.04
N ARG A 920 -3.66 -33.15 32.51
CA ARG A 920 -2.40 -33.13 33.27
C ARG A 920 -1.82 -31.72 33.32
N SER A 921 -0.83 -31.49 34.19
CA SER A 921 -0.23 -30.15 34.41
C SER A 921 0.17 -29.38 33.15
N HIS A 922 0.67 -30.07 32.10
CA HIS A 922 1.03 -29.45 30.81
C HIS A 922 -0.15 -29.18 29.84
N GLU A 923 -1.32 -29.77 30.09
CA GLU A 923 -2.53 -29.66 29.27
C GLU A 923 -3.53 -28.65 29.86
N LYS A 924 -3.37 -28.27 31.13
CA LYS A 924 -4.24 -27.29 31.80
C LYS A 924 -4.23 -25.95 31.08
N PHE A 925 -5.37 -25.28 30.98
CA PHE A 925 -5.52 -23.96 30.38
C PHE A 925 -6.53 -23.11 31.16
N ILE A 926 -6.61 -21.81 30.88
CA ILE A 926 -7.68 -20.96 31.44
C ILE A 926 -8.93 -21.08 30.57
N PRO A 927 -10.08 -21.52 31.11
CA PRO A 927 -11.32 -21.61 30.36
C PRO A 927 -11.81 -20.26 29.85
N THR A 928 -12.46 -20.25 28.68
CA THR A 928 -13.08 -19.06 28.05
C THR A 928 -13.98 -18.29 29.02
N SER A 929 -14.74 -19.01 29.85
CA SER A 929 -15.64 -18.42 30.83
C SER A 929 -14.96 -17.54 31.88
N VAL A 930 -13.67 -17.75 32.18
CA VAL A 930 -12.90 -16.91 33.11
C VAL A 930 -12.63 -15.53 32.51
N PHE A 931 -12.54 -15.40 31.18
CA PHE A 931 -12.31 -14.12 30.51
C PHE A 931 -13.54 -13.20 30.55
N HIS A 932 -14.74 -13.77 30.75
CA HIS A 932 -16.00 -13.05 30.98
C HIS A 932 -16.16 -12.53 32.41
N LEU A 933 -15.28 -12.92 33.34
CA LEU A 933 -15.46 -12.50 34.72
C LEU A 933 -15.25 -10.98 34.85
N PRO A 934 -15.98 -10.31 35.76
CA PRO A 934 -15.72 -8.92 36.07
C PRO A 934 -14.30 -8.74 36.63
N LYS A 935 -13.73 -7.54 36.47
CA LYS A 935 -12.32 -7.25 36.84
C LYS A 935 -11.97 -7.70 38.27
N HIS A 936 -12.90 -7.58 39.23
CA HIS A 936 -12.66 -8.00 40.61
C HIS A 936 -12.54 -9.53 40.77
N GLN A 937 -13.32 -10.33 40.04
CA GLN A 937 -13.21 -11.80 40.06
C GLN A 937 -12.00 -12.30 39.28
N ILE A 938 -11.58 -11.58 38.22
CA ILE A 938 -10.29 -11.86 37.58
C ILE A 938 -9.16 -11.60 38.58
N ALA A 939 -9.21 -10.50 39.35
CA ALA A 939 -8.22 -10.23 40.40
C ALA A 939 -8.22 -11.34 41.47
N LEU A 940 -9.40 -11.79 41.90
CA LEU A 940 -9.55 -12.91 42.83
C LEU A 940 -8.94 -14.21 42.26
N PHE A 941 -9.25 -14.55 41.01
CA PHE A 941 -8.68 -15.71 40.32
C PHE A 941 -7.15 -15.65 40.28
N ILE A 942 -6.59 -14.52 39.82
CA ILE A 942 -5.13 -14.34 39.71
C ILE A 942 -4.49 -14.39 41.11
N LYS A 943 -5.09 -13.76 42.11
CA LYS A 943 -4.60 -13.76 43.50
C LYS A 943 -4.45 -15.19 44.07
N HIS A 944 -5.43 -16.05 43.80
CA HIS A 944 -5.43 -17.43 44.28
C HIS A 944 -4.56 -18.37 43.43
N ILE A 945 -4.53 -18.22 42.10
CA ILE A 945 -3.64 -19.05 41.29
C ILE A 945 -2.17 -18.68 41.54
N TRP A 946 -1.85 -17.42 41.85
CA TRP A 946 -0.47 -17.05 42.24
C TRP A 946 -0.05 -17.64 43.60
N ALA A 947 -0.99 -18.07 44.43
CA ALA A 947 -0.69 -18.73 45.70
C ALA A 947 -0.18 -20.17 45.51
N THR A 948 -0.36 -20.78 44.34
CA THR A 948 0.07 -22.15 44.02
C THR A 948 1.49 -22.19 43.44
N ASP A 949 1.63 -21.99 42.12
CA ASP A 949 2.89 -22.04 41.38
C ASP A 949 3.49 -20.63 41.14
N GLY A 950 2.82 -19.59 41.65
CA GLY A 950 3.32 -18.21 41.63
C GLY A 950 4.45 -17.97 42.62
N SER A 951 5.20 -16.89 42.44
CA SER A 951 6.30 -16.54 43.32
C SER A 951 6.41 -15.04 43.43
N VAL A 952 6.52 -14.57 44.67
CA VAL A 952 6.81 -13.18 45.00
C VAL A 952 7.96 -13.20 45.98
N THR A 953 9.10 -12.65 45.57
CA THR A 953 10.32 -12.66 46.38
C THR A 953 10.92 -11.27 46.46
N VAL A 954 11.43 -10.92 47.64
CA VAL A 954 12.26 -9.74 47.84
C VAL A 954 13.72 -10.13 47.62
N ASN A 955 14.47 -9.29 46.91
CA ASN A 955 15.89 -9.55 46.65
C ASN A 955 16.69 -9.59 47.96
N LYS A 956 17.79 -10.36 48.00
CA LYS A 956 18.67 -10.50 49.18
C LYS A 956 19.25 -9.16 49.68
N ASN A 957 19.37 -8.17 48.79
CA ASN A 957 19.85 -6.83 49.11
C ASN A 957 18.75 -5.89 49.68
N GLY A 958 17.52 -6.39 49.86
CA GLY A 958 16.38 -5.61 50.32
C GLY A 958 15.87 -4.55 49.33
N ARG A 959 16.39 -4.53 48.09
CA ARG A 959 16.02 -3.57 47.04
C ARG A 959 15.31 -4.28 45.89
N GLY A 960 14.04 -3.99 45.72
CA GLY A 960 13.17 -4.60 44.70
C GLY A 960 12.91 -6.10 44.93
N GLY A 961 12.33 -6.73 43.92
CA GLY A 961 11.96 -8.14 43.99
C GLY A 961 11.57 -8.72 42.63
N ARG A 962 11.15 -9.98 42.65
CA ARG A 962 10.71 -10.71 41.46
C ARG A 962 9.32 -11.29 41.70
N ILE A 963 8.42 -11.03 40.74
CA ILE A 963 7.08 -11.60 40.67
C ILE A 963 7.03 -12.45 39.42
N TYR A 964 6.82 -13.76 39.56
CA TYR A 964 6.69 -14.67 38.41
C TYR A 964 5.74 -15.82 38.69
N TYR A 965 5.19 -16.43 37.64
CA TYR A 965 4.42 -17.67 37.70
C TYR A 965 5.10 -18.75 36.87
N ALA A 966 5.27 -19.97 37.40
CA ALA A 966 5.92 -21.07 36.68
C ALA A 966 4.91 -22.16 36.32
N SER A 967 4.95 -22.68 35.09
CA SER A 967 4.10 -23.81 34.69
C SER A 967 4.74 -24.62 33.57
N THR A 968 4.35 -25.89 33.45
CA THR A 968 4.67 -26.71 32.27
C THR A 968 3.64 -26.55 31.15
N SER A 969 2.49 -25.91 31.41
CA SER A 969 1.51 -25.56 30.38
C SER A 969 1.77 -24.18 29.81
N ARG A 970 1.99 -24.12 28.50
CA ARG A 970 2.08 -22.85 27.76
C ARG A 970 0.72 -22.15 27.69
N GLY A 971 -0.36 -22.90 27.47
CA GLY A 971 -1.72 -22.35 27.37
C GLY A 971 -2.19 -21.68 28.66
N LEU A 972 -1.81 -22.22 29.82
CA LEU A 972 -2.09 -21.58 31.12
C LEU A 972 -1.33 -20.25 31.28
N VAL A 973 -0.05 -20.23 30.92
CA VAL A 973 0.82 -19.05 30.98
C VAL A 973 0.32 -17.94 30.04
N ASP A 974 -0.07 -18.28 28.82
CA ASP A 974 -0.64 -17.33 27.86
C ASP A 974 -2.01 -16.81 28.32
N GLY A 975 -2.82 -17.66 28.95
CA GLY A 975 -4.05 -17.23 29.62
C GLY A 975 -3.80 -16.19 30.71
N LEU A 976 -2.85 -16.45 31.61
CA LEU A 976 -2.49 -15.52 32.69
C LEU A 976 -1.93 -14.20 32.17
N SER A 977 -1.06 -14.27 31.16
CA SER A 977 -0.55 -13.09 30.44
C SER A 977 -1.69 -12.19 29.94
N ARG A 978 -2.70 -12.80 29.27
CA ARG A 978 -3.88 -12.07 28.77
C ARG A 978 -4.76 -11.50 29.88
N LEU A 979 -5.01 -12.24 30.96
CA LEU A 979 -5.78 -11.71 32.10
C LEU A 979 -5.06 -10.54 32.78
N LEU A 980 -3.73 -10.54 32.84
CA LEU A 980 -2.94 -9.43 33.40
C LEU A 980 -3.01 -8.16 32.54
N LEU A 981 -3.19 -8.28 31.21
CA LEU A 981 -3.45 -7.12 30.34
C LEU A 981 -4.76 -6.38 30.69
N ARG A 982 -5.73 -7.02 31.38
CA ARG A 982 -6.94 -6.35 31.90
C ARG A 982 -6.65 -5.33 33.01
N PHE A 983 -5.46 -5.42 33.60
CA PHE A 983 -4.93 -4.48 34.59
C PHE A 983 -3.85 -3.57 33.96
N GLY A 984 -3.66 -3.67 32.64
CA GLY A 984 -2.57 -3.01 31.90
C GLY A 984 -1.18 -3.51 32.30
N ILE A 985 -1.08 -4.68 32.93
CA ILE A 985 0.19 -5.26 33.39
C ILE A 985 0.81 -6.01 32.22
N SER A 986 1.96 -5.55 31.76
CA SER A 986 2.73 -6.24 30.74
C SER A 986 3.57 -7.36 31.35
N THR A 987 3.71 -8.48 30.64
CA THR A 987 4.44 -9.65 31.13
C THR A 987 5.41 -10.18 30.09
N ARG A 988 6.47 -10.85 30.55
CA ARG A 988 7.43 -11.54 29.70
C ARG A 988 7.39 -13.04 29.98
N VAL A 989 7.15 -13.84 28.95
CA VAL A 989 7.22 -15.31 29.04
C VAL A 989 8.63 -15.78 28.67
N ARG A 990 9.23 -16.60 29.54
CA ARG A 990 10.54 -17.22 29.29
C ARG A 990 10.42 -18.73 29.27
N ARG A 991 11.10 -19.35 28.31
CA ARG A 991 11.30 -20.79 28.28
C ARG A 991 12.37 -21.17 29.30
N THR A 992 12.09 -22.15 30.14
CA THR A 992 13.07 -22.71 31.09
C THR A 992 13.66 -24.00 30.56
N THR A 993 14.99 -24.11 30.64
CA THR A 993 15.70 -25.32 30.24
C THR A 993 15.36 -26.45 31.21
N PRO A 994 14.88 -27.60 30.72
CA PRO A 994 14.56 -28.72 31.59
C PRO A 994 15.82 -29.21 32.34
N LYS A 995 15.68 -29.47 33.64
CA LYS A 995 16.75 -30.11 34.44
C LYS A 995 16.68 -31.62 34.24
N GLY A 996 17.51 -32.20 33.36
CA GLY A 996 17.50 -33.65 33.11
C GLY A 996 16.28 -34.10 32.29
N ALA A 997 15.63 -35.22 32.67
CA ALA A 997 14.47 -35.78 31.95
C ALA A 997 13.13 -35.04 32.17
N TYR A 998 13.15 -33.85 32.77
CA TYR A 998 11.95 -33.07 33.03
C TYR A 998 11.44 -32.39 31.75
N ARG A 999 10.14 -32.09 31.69
CA ARG A 999 9.53 -31.37 30.56
C ARG A 999 9.99 -29.90 30.54
N THR A 1000 9.97 -29.29 29.36
CA THR A 1000 10.20 -27.85 29.22
C THR A 1000 9.15 -27.09 30.06
N GLY A 1001 9.60 -26.17 30.90
CA GLY A 1001 8.72 -25.28 31.66
C GLY A 1001 8.74 -23.86 31.12
N TRP A 1002 7.79 -23.05 31.57
CA TRP A 1002 7.61 -21.65 31.20
C TRP A 1002 7.50 -20.80 32.46
N THR A 1003 8.11 -19.61 32.45
CA THR A 1003 7.88 -18.60 33.49
C THR A 1003 7.25 -17.36 32.90
N LEU A 1004 6.17 -16.88 33.52
CA LEU A 1004 5.54 -15.59 33.26
C LEU A 1004 6.09 -14.59 34.27
N ASP A 1005 6.92 -13.65 33.83
CA ASP A 1005 7.53 -12.65 34.70
C ASP A 1005 6.75 -11.32 34.60
N VAL A 1006 6.37 -10.76 35.76
CA VAL A 1006 5.88 -9.37 35.89
C VAL A 1006 7.07 -8.49 36.21
N SER A 1007 7.51 -7.70 35.24
CA SER A 1007 8.74 -6.93 35.29
C SER A 1007 8.48 -5.45 35.05
N GLY A 1008 9.15 -4.58 35.79
CA GLY A 1008 8.92 -3.14 35.76
C GLY A 1008 8.23 -2.68 37.03
N VAL A 1009 8.66 -1.52 37.56
CA VAL A 1009 8.20 -1.01 38.86
C VAL A 1009 6.70 -0.73 38.84
N ASP A 1010 6.17 -0.16 37.75
CA ASP A 1010 4.76 0.19 37.66
C ASP A 1010 3.85 -1.03 37.47
N ASP A 1011 4.29 -2.03 36.70
CA ASP A 1011 3.59 -3.31 36.54
C ASP A 1011 3.56 -4.12 37.83
N GLN A 1012 4.70 -4.20 38.53
CA GLN A 1012 4.77 -4.85 39.84
C GLN A 1012 3.93 -4.10 40.88
N ARG A 1013 3.92 -2.77 40.85
CA ARG A 1013 3.08 -1.95 41.72
C ARG A 1013 1.59 -2.24 41.47
N ARG A 1014 1.14 -2.22 40.22
CA ARG A 1014 -0.25 -2.55 39.84
C ARG A 1014 -0.63 -3.96 40.27
N PHE A 1015 0.23 -4.95 40.01
CA PHE A 1015 0.00 -6.34 40.45
C PHE A 1015 -0.19 -6.42 41.97
N LEU A 1016 0.73 -5.84 42.74
CA LEU A 1016 0.70 -5.94 44.20
C LEU A 1016 -0.43 -5.12 44.85
N GLN A 1017 -0.86 -4.02 44.23
CA GLN A 1017 -1.93 -3.16 44.75
C GLN A 1017 -3.33 -3.65 44.37
N GLU A 1018 -3.54 -4.01 43.10
CA GLU A 1018 -4.88 -4.36 42.58
C GLU A 1018 -5.22 -5.85 42.71
N ILE A 1019 -4.20 -6.74 42.75
CA ILE A 1019 -4.40 -8.19 42.73
C ILE A 1019 -3.87 -8.83 44.03
N GLY A 1020 -2.59 -8.64 44.33
CA GLY A 1020 -1.91 -9.28 45.46
C GLY A 1020 -1.78 -10.81 45.31
N VAL A 1021 -1.46 -11.49 46.40
CA VAL A 1021 -1.32 -12.97 46.45
C VAL A 1021 -1.97 -13.49 47.73
N HIS A 1022 -2.71 -14.60 47.63
CA HIS A 1022 -3.30 -15.26 48.81
C HIS A 1022 -2.27 -16.12 49.56
N GLY A 1023 -2.58 -16.45 50.82
CA GLY A 1023 -1.75 -17.33 51.64
C GLY A 1023 -0.55 -16.65 52.30
N ASP A 1024 0.41 -17.44 52.77
CA ASP A 1024 1.64 -16.99 53.44
C ASP A 1024 2.51 -16.13 52.50
N ARG A 1025 2.38 -16.34 51.19
CA ARG A 1025 3.07 -15.51 50.18
C ARG A 1025 2.53 -14.08 50.10
N GLY A 1026 1.30 -13.85 50.55
CA GLY A 1026 0.71 -12.51 50.67
C GLY A 1026 1.53 -11.59 51.57
N ASP A 1027 2.05 -12.10 52.67
CA ASP A 1027 2.89 -11.35 53.60
C ASP A 1027 4.20 -10.87 52.93
N THR A 1028 4.73 -11.64 51.97
CA THR A 1028 5.91 -11.24 51.19
C THR A 1028 5.55 -10.24 50.09
N ALA A 1029 4.36 -10.36 49.51
CA ALA A 1029 3.83 -9.40 48.54
C ALA A 1029 3.63 -8.00 49.16
N GLU A 1030 3.10 -7.92 50.39
CA GLU A 1030 2.98 -6.65 51.12
C GLU A 1030 4.34 -6.00 51.40
N LYS A 1031 5.33 -6.81 51.85
CA LYS A 1031 6.71 -6.35 52.04
C LYS A 1031 7.31 -5.80 50.75
N LEU A 1032 7.12 -6.51 49.63
CA LEU A 1032 7.62 -6.07 48.34
C LEU A 1032 6.90 -4.78 47.88
N LEU A 1033 5.59 -4.65 48.13
CA LEU A 1033 4.83 -3.46 47.78
C LEU A 1033 5.36 -2.21 48.50
N ALA A 1034 5.67 -2.33 49.80
CA ALA A 1034 6.29 -1.24 50.55
C ALA A 1034 7.60 -0.78 49.91
N ILE A 1035 8.45 -1.73 49.49
CA ILE A 1035 9.72 -1.43 48.81
C ILE A 1035 9.50 -0.77 47.43
N ILE A 1036 8.54 -1.26 46.65
CA ILE A 1036 8.26 -0.78 45.30
C ILE A 1036 7.62 0.61 45.27
N ARG A 1037 6.86 0.99 46.30
CA ARG A 1037 6.30 2.35 46.43
C ARG A 1037 7.39 3.42 46.46
N ASP A 1038 8.51 3.14 47.12
CA ASP A 1038 9.64 4.06 47.25
C ASP A 1038 10.68 3.92 46.12
N THR A 1039 10.47 2.98 45.19
CA THR A 1039 11.38 2.74 44.07
C THR A 1039 11.03 3.64 42.89
N ARG A 1040 12.01 4.41 42.40
CA ARG A 1040 11.84 5.19 41.17
C ARG A 1040 11.67 4.24 39.96
N PRO A 1041 10.63 4.42 39.14
CA PRO A 1041 10.39 3.59 37.96
C PRO A 1041 11.48 3.79 36.90
N ASN A 1042 11.82 2.71 36.20
CA ASN A 1042 12.70 2.77 35.04
C ASN A 1042 11.90 3.21 33.81
N THR A 1043 12.26 4.34 33.22
CA THR A 1043 11.56 4.91 32.06
C THR A 1043 11.84 4.18 30.74
N ASN A 1044 12.76 3.20 30.72
CA ASN A 1044 13.22 2.53 29.49
C ASN A 1044 12.46 1.22 29.18
N VAL A 1045 11.27 1.01 29.75
CA VAL A 1045 10.49 -0.24 29.58
C VAL A 1045 9.40 -0.06 28.52
N ASP A 1046 8.56 0.96 28.67
CA ASP A 1046 7.50 1.35 27.72
C ASP A 1046 8.00 2.55 26.89
N THR A 1047 8.70 2.23 25.80
CA THR A 1047 9.39 3.21 24.96
C THR A 1047 8.86 3.19 23.54
N VAL A 1048 8.81 4.38 22.94
CA VAL A 1048 8.48 4.54 21.51
C VAL A 1048 9.75 4.28 20.68
N PRO A 1049 9.67 3.63 19.50
CA PRO A 1049 10.82 3.35 18.64
C PRO A 1049 11.68 4.58 18.38
N ARG A 1050 12.98 4.38 18.13
CA ARG A 1050 13.95 5.50 18.02
C ARG A 1050 13.69 6.39 16.81
N GLN A 1051 13.01 5.86 15.80
CA GLN A 1051 12.58 6.56 14.59
C GLN A 1051 11.79 7.84 14.90
N VAL A 1052 11.08 7.91 16.04
CA VAL A 1052 10.39 9.14 16.48
C VAL A 1052 11.32 10.35 16.65
N TRP A 1053 12.62 10.12 16.83
CA TRP A 1053 13.58 11.22 16.89
C TRP A 1053 13.81 11.91 15.56
N GLU A 1054 13.51 11.25 14.43
CA GLU A 1054 13.58 11.87 13.10
C GLU A 1054 12.44 12.87 12.94
N ASP A 1055 11.20 12.47 13.28
CA ASP A 1055 10.04 13.37 13.35
C ASP A 1055 10.29 14.57 14.27
N VAL A 1056 10.88 14.34 15.45
CA VAL A 1056 11.21 15.43 16.38
C VAL A 1056 12.25 16.38 15.77
N ARG A 1057 13.24 15.89 15.02
CA ARG A 1057 14.25 16.75 14.37
C ARG A 1057 13.65 17.58 13.25
N GLU A 1058 12.78 17.00 12.44
CA GLU A 1058 12.07 17.73 11.38
C GLU A 1058 11.25 18.88 11.97
N LEU A 1059 10.47 18.61 13.02
CA LEU A 1059 9.69 19.63 13.73
C LEU A 1059 10.55 20.71 14.40
N LEU A 1060 11.74 20.37 14.89
CA LEU A 1060 12.67 21.35 15.45
C LEU A 1060 13.21 22.31 14.37
N VAL A 1061 13.47 21.79 13.17
CA VAL A 1061 13.90 22.60 12.02
C VAL A 1061 12.76 23.52 11.57
N GLU A 1062 11.55 22.99 11.44
CA GLU A 1062 10.35 23.74 11.05
C GLU A 1062 10.04 24.90 12.02
N ARG A 1063 10.27 24.69 13.31
CA ARG A 1063 10.04 25.70 14.36
C ARG A 1063 11.26 26.59 14.66
N GLU A 1064 12.33 26.47 13.88
CA GLU A 1064 13.60 27.18 14.09
C GLU A 1064 14.18 27.04 15.52
N MET A 1065 13.86 25.94 16.21
CA MET A 1065 14.19 25.75 17.61
C MET A 1065 15.55 25.06 17.75
N THR A 1066 16.48 25.69 18.47
CA THR A 1066 17.79 25.07 18.68
C THR A 1066 17.70 23.89 19.64
N GLN A 1067 18.62 22.91 19.54
CA GLN A 1067 18.65 21.78 20.48
C GLN A 1067 18.80 22.19 21.95
N ARG A 1068 19.40 23.36 22.22
CA ARG A 1068 19.53 23.90 23.58
C ARG A 1068 18.22 24.45 24.11
N GLU A 1069 17.50 25.21 23.29
CA GLU A 1069 16.16 25.70 23.62
C GLU A 1069 15.19 24.53 23.80
N PHE A 1070 15.26 23.54 22.91
CA PHE A 1070 14.47 22.31 23.03
C PHE A 1070 14.73 21.59 24.35
N ALA A 1071 16.00 21.35 24.68
CA ALA A 1071 16.37 20.68 25.93
C ALA A 1071 15.86 21.45 27.16
N ALA A 1072 15.93 22.79 27.14
CA ALA A 1072 15.41 23.64 28.19
C ALA A 1072 13.87 23.57 28.28
N ALA A 1073 13.17 23.60 27.14
CA ALA A 1073 11.71 23.56 27.07
C ALA A 1073 11.11 22.24 27.58
N ILE A 1074 11.80 21.11 27.40
CA ILE A 1074 11.37 19.80 27.93
C ILE A 1074 11.89 19.49 29.35
N ASP A 1075 12.50 20.49 30.01
CA ASP A 1075 13.08 20.40 31.36
C ASP A 1075 14.16 19.31 31.49
N THR A 1076 15.13 19.32 30.57
CA THR A 1076 16.26 18.38 30.56
C THR A 1076 17.60 19.08 30.36
N GLN A 1077 18.66 18.55 30.97
CA GLN A 1077 20.01 19.05 30.71
C GLN A 1077 20.43 18.74 29.27
N PHE A 1078 20.97 19.75 28.58
CA PHE A 1078 21.53 19.58 27.25
C PHE A 1078 22.73 18.61 27.30
N CYS A 1079 22.58 17.44 26.68
CA CYS A 1079 23.59 16.37 26.66
C CYS A 1079 24.09 16.02 25.25
N GLY A 1080 23.99 16.98 24.32
CA GLY A 1080 24.42 16.81 22.92
C GLY A 1080 23.66 15.68 22.23
N SER A 1081 24.38 14.75 21.58
CA SER A 1081 23.75 13.68 20.78
C SER A 1081 23.26 12.47 21.60
N ALA A 1082 23.53 12.43 22.91
CA ALA A 1082 23.21 11.29 23.76
C ALA A 1082 21.70 11.03 23.87
N LEU A 1083 20.88 12.09 23.85
CA LEU A 1083 19.42 12.00 23.92
C LEU A 1083 18.84 11.15 22.78
N TRP A 1084 19.34 11.35 21.56
CA TRP A 1084 18.83 10.70 20.34
C TRP A 1084 19.20 9.23 20.21
N LYS A 1085 20.19 8.75 21.00
CA LYS A 1085 20.67 7.36 20.93
C LYS A 1085 19.76 6.38 21.66
N SER A 1086 18.83 6.86 22.47
CA SER A 1086 17.93 6.02 23.29
C SER A 1086 16.47 6.22 22.88
N ALA A 1087 15.68 5.15 22.87
CA ALA A 1087 14.24 5.22 22.64
C ALA A 1087 13.56 6.07 23.74
N PRO A 1088 12.74 7.09 23.40
CA PRO A 1088 12.11 7.93 24.42
C PRO A 1088 11.00 7.16 25.14
N SER A 1089 10.83 7.48 26.43
CA SER A 1089 9.65 7.04 27.16
C SER A 1089 8.41 7.82 26.71
N ARG A 1090 7.24 7.22 26.83
CA ARG A 1090 5.96 7.91 26.52
C ARG A 1090 5.79 9.21 27.26
N HIS A 1091 6.09 9.25 28.57
CA HIS A 1091 6.02 10.48 29.36
C HIS A 1091 6.93 11.59 28.82
N ARG A 1092 8.13 11.25 28.35
CA ARG A 1092 9.02 12.21 27.70
C ARG A 1092 8.43 12.66 26.38
N LEU A 1093 7.91 11.73 25.59
CA LEU A 1093 7.30 12.06 24.30
C LEU A 1093 6.07 12.95 24.45
N THR A 1094 5.23 12.77 25.48
CA THR A 1094 4.12 13.68 25.79
C THR A 1094 4.61 15.10 26.05
N LYS A 1095 5.70 15.29 26.80
CA LYS A 1095 6.30 16.62 27.00
C LYS A 1095 6.79 17.20 25.68
N ILE A 1096 7.48 16.40 24.87
CA ILE A 1096 7.97 16.82 23.56
C ILE A 1096 6.80 17.23 22.64
N ALA A 1097 5.75 16.41 22.59
CA ALA A 1097 4.54 16.68 21.81
C ALA A 1097 3.87 17.99 22.23
N SER A 1098 3.82 18.28 23.55
CA SER A 1098 3.27 19.55 24.05
C SER A 1098 4.13 20.76 23.70
N VAL A 1099 5.47 20.62 23.70
CA VAL A 1099 6.40 21.71 23.38
C VAL A 1099 6.42 22.01 21.88
N LEU A 1100 6.31 20.95 21.06
CA LEU A 1100 6.32 21.05 19.59
C LEU A 1100 4.90 21.12 18.99
N GLU A 1101 3.87 21.14 19.84
CA GLU A 1101 2.43 21.10 19.52
C GLU A 1101 2.10 20.17 18.34
N SER A 1102 2.62 18.94 18.40
CA SER A 1102 2.49 17.95 17.33
C SER A 1102 1.47 16.88 17.68
N GLU A 1103 0.36 16.85 16.93
CA GLU A 1103 -0.66 15.80 17.06
C GLU A 1103 -0.07 14.40 16.76
N LYS A 1104 0.85 14.30 15.79
CA LYS A 1104 1.54 13.04 15.45
C LYS A 1104 2.30 12.47 16.65
N LEU A 1105 3.08 13.29 17.34
CA LEU A 1105 3.84 12.87 18.52
C LEU A 1105 2.93 12.58 19.72
N GLU A 1106 1.81 13.31 19.85
CA GLU A 1106 0.80 13.06 20.87
C GLU A 1106 0.14 11.68 20.70
N ILE A 1107 -0.26 11.32 19.48
CA ILE A 1107 -0.79 9.98 19.15
C ILE A 1107 0.23 8.90 19.53
N MET A 1108 1.50 9.08 19.17
CA MET A 1108 2.56 8.12 19.50
C MET A 1108 2.79 7.97 21.01
N ALA A 1109 2.58 9.04 21.78
CA ALA A 1109 2.71 9.01 23.24
C ALA A 1109 1.51 8.36 23.93
N MET A 1110 0.29 8.56 23.41
CA MET A 1110 -0.97 8.23 24.09
C MET A 1110 -1.68 6.96 23.62
N ASN A 1111 -1.23 6.33 22.52
CA ASN A 1111 -1.87 5.12 21.98
C ASN A 1111 -1.88 3.89 22.91
N ASP A 1112 -2.67 2.89 22.52
CA ASP A 1112 -2.94 1.67 23.29
C ASP A 1112 -1.94 0.53 23.04
N LEU A 1113 -0.86 0.81 22.30
CA LEU A 1113 0.12 -0.18 21.89
C LEU A 1113 1.35 -0.22 22.80
N LEU A 1114 2.07 -1.32 22.75
CA LEU A 1114 3.42 -1.47 23.26
C LEU A 1114 4.28 -1.91 22.07
N TRP A 1115 5.46 -1.32 21.94
CA TRP A 1115 6.39 -1.67 20.86
C TRP A 1115 7.33 -2.78 21.34
N ASP A 1116 7.04 -4.01 20.91
CA ASP A 1116 7.80 -5.20 21.30
C ASP A 1116 8.78 -5.60 20.19
N GLU A 1117 9.96 -6.07 20.60
CA GLU A 1117 11.09 -6.32 19.71
C GLU A 1117 11.05 -7.76 19.17
N VAL A 1118 11.25 -7.92 17.87
CA VAL A 1118 11.38 -9.21 17.20
C VAL A 1118 12.71 -9.84 17.59
N VAL A 1119 12.69 -11.05 18.14
CA VAL A 1119 13.91 -11.77 18.60
C VAL A 1119 14.25 -12.98 17.74
N ALA A 1120 13.30 -13.51 16.96
CA ALA A 1120 13.54 -14.59 16.01
C ALA A 1120 12.46 -14.64 14.93
N ILE A 1121 12.86 -14.99 13.71
CA ILE A 1121 11.98 -15.33 12.58
C ILE A 1121 12.51 -16.64 12.00
N GLU A 1122 11.71 -17.69 12.00
CA GLU A 1122 12.12 -19.05 11.62
C GLU A 1122 11.13 -19.65 10.62
N PRO A 1123 11.56 -20.28 9.51
CA PRO A 1123 10.66 -20.99 8.61
C PRO A 1123 10.05 -22.22 9.31
N VAL A 1124 8.74 -22.41 9.19
CA VAL A 1124 8.00 -23.55 9.78
C VAL A 1124 7.71 -24.63 8.72
N GLY A 1125 7.58 -24.22 7.45
CA GLY A 1125 7.19 -25.07 6.33
C GLY A 1125 5.83 -24.68 5.77
N GLU A 1126 5.23 -25.55 4.96
CA GLU A 1126 3.92 -25.29 4.36
C GLU A 1126 2.78 -25.69 5.29
N LYS A 1127 1.77 -24.81 5.41
CA LYS A 1127 0.55 -25.06 6.17
C LYS A 1127 -0.68 -24.58 5.40
N GLN A 1128 -1.84 -25.17 5.69
CA GLN A 1128 -3.11 -24.59 5.29
C GLN A 1128 -3.27 -23.23 5.99
N VAL A 1129 -3.51 -22.19 5.21
CA VAL A 1129 -3.67 -20.82 5.70
C VAL A 1129 -5.07 -20.28 5.41
N PHE A 1130 -5.44 -19.29 6.19
CA PHE A 1130 -6.72 -18.62 6.27
C PHE A 1130 -6.51 -17.11 6.30
N ASP A 1131 -7.53 -16.39 5.88
CA ASP A 1131 -7.61 -14.94 6.00
C ASP A 1131 -8.99 -14.56 6.58
N ALA A 1132 -9.07 -13.37 7.17
CA ALA A 1132 -10.23 -12.91 7.94
C ALA A 1132 -10.59 -11.46 7.63
N THR A 1133 -11.85 -11.23 7.27
CA THR A 1133 -12.40 -9.94 6.84
C THR A 1133 -13.04 -9.21 8.02
N VAL A 1134 -12.59 -7.97 8.29
CA VAL A 1134 -13.07 -7.09 9.37
C VAL A 1134 -13.65 -5.81 8.76
N VAL A 1135 -14.88 -5.49 9.12
CA VAL A 1135 -15.62 -4.33 8.57
C VAL A 1135 -15.13 -3.05 9.24
N ASP A 1136 -15.01 -1.97 8.46
CA ASP A 1136 -14.66 -0.60 8.90
C ASP A 1136 -13.34 -0.46 9.68
N ALA A 1137 -12.48 -1.49 9.68
CA ALA A 1137 -11.06 -1.40 10.04
C ALA A 1137 -10.25 -2.46 9.30
N HIS A 1138 -9.10 -2.05 8.78
CA HIS A 1138 -8.17 -2.91 8.04
C HIS A 1138 -7.20 -3.65 8.96
N ASN A 1139 -7.54 -3.92 10.21
CA ASN A 1139 -6.66 -4.61 11.15
C ASN A 1139 -7.42 -5.33 12.27
N PHE A 1140 -6.73 -6.26 12.96
CA PHE A 1140 -7.22 -6.96 14.15
C PHE A 1140 -6.04 -7.45 15.00
N VAL A 1141 -6.32 -7.94 16.21
CA VAL A 1141 -5.32 -8.52 17.11
C VAL A 1141 -5.28 -10.05 16.96
N ALA A 1142 -4.15 -10.58 16.47
CA ALA A 1142 -3.89 -12.01 16.30
C ALA A 1142 -2.74 -12.46 17.21
N ASN A 1143 -2.94 -13.49 18.02
CA ASN A 1143 -1.99 -14.00 19.03
C ASN A 1143 -1.42 -12.88 19.95
N GLY A 1144 -2.20 -11.84 20.20
CA GLY A 1144 -1.75 -10.66 20.96
C GLY A 1144 -0.77 -9.76 20.20
N ILE A 1145 -0.86 -9.69 18.87
CA ILE A 1145 -0.05 -8.82 17.99
C ILE A 1145 -1.00 -8.12 17.01
N ALA A 1146 -0.76 -6.84 16.71
CA ALA A 1146 -1.55 -6.09 15.73
C ALA A 1146 -1.19 -6.53 14.29
N ALA A 1147 -2.21 -6.94 13.52
CA ALA A 1147 -2.07 -7.49 12.19
C ALA A 1147 -3.01 -6.80 11.19
N HIS A 1148 -2.54 -6.59 9.95
CA HIS A 1148 -3.30 -5.94 8.88
C HIS A 1148 -4.28 -6.91 8.19
N ASN A 1149 -5.31 -6.36 7.54
CA ASN A 1149 -6.36 -7.04 6.76
C ASN A 1149 -6.21 -6.77 5.25
N SER A 1150 -7.01 -7.38 4.40
CA SER A 1150 -6.84 -7.38 2.94
C SER A 1150 -7.54 -6.21 2.23
N ILE A 1151 -7.07 -5.85 1.02
CA ILE A 1151 -7.43 -4.64 0.24
C ILE A 1151 -8.92 -4.57 -0.17
N GLU A 1152 -9.62 -5.70 -0.24
CA GLU A 1152 -11.00 -5.79 -0.72
C GLU A 1152 -12.06 -5.14 0.19
N GLN A 1153 -11.69 -4.67 1.40
CA GLN A 1153 -12.66 -4.15 2.37
C GLN A 1153 -13.33 -2.85 1.93
N ASP A 1154 -12.58 -1.93 1.33
CA ASP A 1154 -13.04 -0.58 1.01
C ASP A 1154 -13.94 -0.53 -0.23
N ALA A 1155 -13.86 -1.54 -1.11
CA ALA A 1155 -14.72 -1.67 -2.28
C ALA A 1155 -16.16 -2.03 -1.87
N ASP A 1156 -17.16 -1.35 -2.44
CA ASP A 1156 -18.58 -1.71 -2.27
C ASP A 1156 -18.98 -2.85 -3.22
N VAL A 1157 -18.39 -2.86 -4.42
CA VAL A 1157 -18.59 -3.90 -5.43
C VAL A 1157 -17.24 -4.42 -5.89
N VAL A 1158 -17.06 -5.74 -5.95
CA VAL A 1158 -15.87 -6.37 -6.55
C VAL A 1158 -16.31 -7.30 -7.66
N ILE A 1159 -15.80 -7.05 -8.87
CA ILE A 1159 -16.09 -7.79 -10.09
C ILE A 1159 -14.82 -8.52 -10.51
N LEU A 1160 -14.88 -9.84 -10.58
CA LEU A 1160 -13.79 -10.68 -11.08
C LEU A 1160 -14.12 -11.13 -12.49
N LEU A 1161 -13.23 -10.80 -13.43
CA LEU A 1161 -13.34 -11.19 -14.83
C LEU A 1161 -12.75 -12.58 -15.04
N HIS A 1162 -13.57 -13.50 -15.56
CA HIS A 1162 -13.12 -14.82 -15.97
C HIS A 1162 -13.45 -15.08 -17.43
N ARG A 1163 -12.54 -15.71 -18.14
CA ARG A 1163 -12.74 -16.16 -19.52
C ARG A 1163 -12.27 -17.60 -19.61
N GLU A 1164 -13.21 -18.52 -19.74
CA GLU A 1164 -12.93 -19.96 -19.75
C GLU A 1164 -12.06 -20.34 -20.96
N ASP A 1165 -12.34 -19.73 -22.11
CA ASP A 1165 -11.60 -19.87 -23.37
C ASP A 1165 -10.15 -19.35 -23.32
N ALA A 1166 -9.82 -18.54 -22.31
CA ALA A 1166 -8.45 -18.14 -22.05
C ALA A 1166 -7.61 -19.27 -21.40
N TYR A 1167 -8.26 -20.25 -20.77
CA TYR A 1167 -7.63 -21.34 -20.02
C TYR A 1167 -7.84 -22.73 -20.62
N GLU A 1168 -8.93 -22.94 -21.37
CA GLU A 1168 -9.29 -24.21 -22.01
C GLU A 1168 -9.56 -23.99 -23.51
N LYS A 1169 -8.64 -24.48 -24.35
CA LYS A 1169 -8.65 -24.27 -25.81
C LYS A 1169 -9.87 -24.86 -26.54
N GLU A 1170 -10.52 -25.87 -25.98
CA GLU A 1170 -11.71 -26.53 -26.53
C GLU A 1170 -12.99 -26.19 -25.76
N SER A 1171 -12.97 -25.13 -24.92
CA SER A 1171 -14.16 -24.76 -24.16
C SER A 1171 -15.34 -24.49 -25.11
N PRO A 1172 -16.52 -25.09 -24.87
CA PRO A 1172 -17.71 -24.82 -25.65
C PRO A 1172 -18.21 -23.38 -25.51
N ARG A 1173 -17.63 -22.60 -24.59
CA ARG A 1173 -17.97 -21.21 -24.23
C ARG A 1173 -16.99 -20.18 -24.82
N ALA A 1174 -16.37 -20.50 -25.96
CA ALA A 1174 -15.45 -19.60 -26.67
C ALA A 1174 -16.10 -18.26 -27.03
N GLY A 1175 -15.47 -17.14 -26.66
CA GLY A 1175 -16.04 -15.81 -26.84
C GLY A 1175 -17.02 -15.38 -25.74
N GLU A 1176 -17.20 -16.16 -24.68
CA GLU A 1176 -17.90 -15.74 -23.46
C GLU A 1176 -16.91 -15.24 -22.40
N ALA A 1177 -17.37 -14.31 -21.57
CA ALA A 1177 -16.68 -13.87 -20.36
C ALA A 1177 -17.67 -13.80 -19.21
N ASP A 1178 -17.24 -14.26 -18.04
CA ASP A 1178 -18.01 -14.19 -16.80
C ASP A 1178 -17.58 -12.95 -16.01
N LEU A 1179 -18.53 -12.06 -15.74
CA LEU A 1179 -18.45 -10.99 -14.76
C LEU A 1179 -18.92 -11.55 -13.41
N ILE A 1180 -18.00 -12.04 -12.60
CA ILE A 1180 -18.30 -12.61 -11.29
C ILE A 1180 -18.39 -11.47 -10.27
N VAL A 1181 -19.60 -11.10 -9.86
CA VAL A 1181 -19.80 -10.10 -8.79
C VAL A 1181 -19.51 -10.78 -7.45
N ALA A 1182 -18.24 -10.82 -7.08
CA ALA A 1182 -17.75 -11.58 -5.94
C ALA A 1182 -17.99 -10.86 -4.59
N LYS A 1183 -18.25 -9.55 -4.63
CA LYS A 1183 -18.70 -8.76 -3.48
C LYS A 1183 -19.71 -7.71 -3.94
N HIS A 1184 -20.79 -7.55 -3.19
CA HIS A 1184 -21.74 -6.45 -3.35
C HIS A 1184 -22.27 -6.07 -1.95
N ARG A 1185 -21.89 -4.89 -1.43
CA ARG A 1185 -22.16 -4.49 -0.04
C ARG A 1185 -23.66 -4.27 0.23
N ASN A 1186 -24.41 -3.83 -0.78
CA ASN A 1186 -25.82 -3.41 -0.65
C ASN A 1186 -26.79 -4.23 -1.53
N GLY A 1187 -26.36 -5.38 -2.06
CA GLY A 1187 -27.22 -6.20 -2.91
C GLY A 1187 -26.66 -7.60 -3.18
N PRO A 1188 -27.33 -8.38 -4.05
CA PRO A 1188 -26.94 -9.76 -4.34
C PRO A 1188 -25.63 -9.84 -5.15
N THR A 1189 -24.89 -10.94 -4.94
CA THR A 1189 -23.74 -11.38 -5.75
C THR A 1189 -24.21 -12.42 -6.75
N ASP A 1190 -23.76 -12.33 -8.01
CA ASP A 1190 -24.05 -13.32 -9.04
C ASP A 1190 -22.93 -13.36 -10.08
N THR A 1191 -22.92 -14.39 -10.94
CA THR A 1191 -22.05 -14.46 -12.11
C THR A 1191 -22.85 -14.14 -13.36
N ILE A 1192 -22.46 -13.08 -14.07
CA ILE A 1192 -23.15 -12.65 -15.29
C ILE A 1192 -22.27 -12.98 -16.50
N THR A 1193 -22.79 -13.78 -17.42
CA THR A 1193 -22.09 -14.13 -18.65
C THR A 1193 -22.37 -13.08 -19.73
N VAL A 1194 -21.31 -12.53 -20.31
CA VAL A 1194 -21.33 -11.57 -21.41
C VAL A 1194 -20.54 -12.09 -22.60
N ALA A 1195 -20.87 -11.66 -23.81
CA ALA A 1195 -20.08 -11.95 -25.00
C ALA A 1195 -18.84 -11.04 -25.05
N PHE A 1196 -17.65 -11.62 -25.21
CA PHE A 1196 -16.41 -10.89 -25.45
C PHE A 1196 -16.02 -10.93 -26.92
N GLN A 1197 -16.20 -9.81 -27.61
CA GLN A 1197 -15.85 -9.60 -29.01
C GLN A 1197 -14.46 -8.95 -29.10
N GLY A 1198 -13.41 -9.73 -28.85
CA GLY A 1198 -12.03 -9.24 -28.77
C GLY A 1198 -11.55 -8.46 -30.02
N HIS A 1199 -12.07 -8.76 -31.20
CA HIS A 1199 -11.73 -8.03 -32.44
C HIS A 1199 -12.31 -6.60 -32.51
N TYR A 1200 -13.37 -6.32 -31.75
CA TYR A 1200 -13.93 -4.99 -31.55
C TYR A 1200 -13.49 -4.34 -30.23
N GLN A 1201 -12.72 -5.05 -29.40
CA GLN A 1201 -12.37 -4.62 -28.04
C GLN A 1201 -13.62 -4.29 -27.20
N ARG A 1202 -14.61 -5.18 -27.32
CA ARG A 1202 -15.97 -4.95 -26.85
C ARG A 1202 -16.48 -6.13 -26.03
N PHE A 1203 -17.08 -5.85 -24.88
CA PHE A 1203 -18.03 -6.74 -24.21
C PHE A 1203 -19.46 -6.37 -24.65
N ALA A 1204 -20.33 -7.35 -24.77
CA ALA A 1204 -21.73 -7.17 -25.18
C ALA A 1204 -22.63 -8.15 -24.42
N ASP A 1205 -23.90 -7.80 -24.24
CA ASP A 1205 -24.89 -8.74 -23.70
C ASP A 1205 -24.99 -10.00 -24.56
N MET A 1206 -25.18 -11.13 -23.89
CA MET A 1206 -25.60 -12.37 -24.54
C MET A 1206 -27.00 -12.13 -25.12
N GLN A 1207 -27.17 -12.29 -26.43
CA GLN A 1207 -28.48 -12.09 -27.07
C GLN A 1207 -29.53 -13.02 -26.43
N MET A 1208 -30.68 -12.45 -26.06
CA MET A 1208 -31.92 -13.22 -25.84
C MET A 1208 -32.36 -13.92 -27.12
#